data_AF-A0A8C9NID1-F1
#
_entry.id   AF-A0A8C9NID1-F1
#
_cell.length_a   1.000
_cell.length_b   1.000
_cell.length_c   1.000
_cell.angle_alpha   90.00
_cell.angle_beta   90.00
_cell.angle_gamma   90.00
#
_symmetry.space_group_name_H-M   'P 1'
#
loop_
_entity.id
_entity.type
_entity.pdbx_description
1 polymer ?
#
loop_
_entity_poly.entity_id
_entity_poly.type
_entity_poly.pdbx_seq_one_letter_code
_entity_poly.pdbx_strand_id
1 'polypeptide(L)'
;MSFDPNLLHNNGHNGYPNGTSAALRETGVIEKLLTSYGFIQCSERQARLFFHCSQYNGNLQELKVGDDVEFEVSSDRRTGKPIAIKLVKIKPEILPEERINGQVVCAVPHNLESKSPAAPGQSPTGSVCYERNGEVFYLTYTPEDVEGNVQLETGDKINFIIDTNKHTGAVSARNIMLLKKKQARCQGVVCAMKEAFGFIERGDVVKEIFFHYSEFKGDLETLQPGDDVEFTIKDRNGKEVATDVRLLPQGTVIFEDISIEHFEGTVTKVIPKVPSKNQSDPLPGRIKVDFVIPKELPFGDKDTKSKVTLLESDHVRFNISTDRRDKLERATNIEVLPNTFQFTNETREMGVIAAMRDGFGFIKCVDRDARMFFHFSEIMDGNQLHISDEVEFTVVPDMLSAQRNHAIRIKKLPKGTVSFHTQSEHRFVGTIDKEATPAKATSPNKGKEKEAEDGIIVYDDCGVKLTIPYQAKDVEGSTNPQIGDKVEFCVCEVKRTGLQTAVSVRMLGRNYSSKRLLGYVAALKDNFGFIETANHDKEIFFHYSEYCGDIDSLELGDTVEYSLSKGKGNKVSAEKVNKTHAVNGITEEADPTVYSGKVIRPLRSVDPTQTEYQGMIEVMEDGEMKGEVYPFGIVGMANKGDCLQKGETVKFQLCVLGQNGQTMAVNITPFRRATVECVKDQFGFINYEVGDSKKLFFHVKEVQDGVELQAGDEVEFSVILNQRTGKCSACNVWRVCEGAKAVAAPRPDRLVNRLKSINLDDANAPRLTVLR
;
A
#
# COMPACT_ATOMS: atom_id res chain seq x y z
N MET A 1 -11.49 28.49 -65.95
CA MET A 1 -12.60 29.03 -66.77
C MET A 1 -11.97 29.86 -67.89
N SER A 2 -12.33 29.52 -69.13
CA SER A 2 -12.18 30.26 -70.41
C SER A 2 -10.83 30.93 -70.75
N PHE A 3 -10.02 30.19 -71.51
CA PHE A 3 -9.10 30.74 -72.51
C PHE A 3 -9.87 31.01 -73.81
N ASP A 4 -9.57 32.11 -74.51
CA ASP A 4 -9.98 32.34 -75.89
C ASP A 4 -8.74 32.39 -76.81
N PRO A 5 -8.55 31.41 -77.70
CA PRO A 5 -7.47 31.36 -78.67
C PRO A 5 -7.98 31.70 -80.07
N ASN A 6 -7.50 32.79 -80.67
CA ASN A 6 -7.25 32.95 -82.11
C ASN A 6 -6.96 34.42 -82.42
N LEU A 7 -5.79 34.69 -83.00
CA LEU A 7 -5.63 35.45 -84.26
C LEU A 7 -4.13 35.68 -84.53
N LEU A 8 -3.45 34.59 -84.89
CA LEU A 8 -2.40 34.66 -85.91
C LEU A 8 -3.11 34.77 -87.26
N HIS A 9 -2.78 35.78 -88.07
CA HIS A 9 -2.45 35.65 -89.50
C HIS A 9 -2.12 37.00 -90.16
N ASN A 10 -0.89 37.03 -90.71
CA ASN A 10 -0.53 37.40 -92.09
C ASN A 10 0.10 38.76 -92.45
N ASN A 11 1.17 38.59 -93.25
CA ASN A 11 1.71 39.42 -94.35
C ASN A 11 2.55 40.67 -94.07
N GLY A 12 3.88 40.45 -93.99
CA GLY A 12 4.84 40.66 -95.08
C GLY A 12 4.93 42.03 -95.78
N HIS A 13 6.12 42.63 -95.78
CA HIS A 13 6.75 43.14 -97.01
C HIS A 13 8.24 43.47 -96.86
N ASN A 14 8.99 43.06 -97.88
CA ASN A 14 10.33 43.54 -98.24
C ASN A 14 10.34 45.06 -98.46
N GLY A 15 11.47 45.71 -98.12
CA GLY A 15 11.72 47.08 -98.54
C GLY A 15 13.02 47.66 -97.96
N TYR A 16 14.15 47.36 -98.60
CA TYR A 16 15.38 48.17 -98.46
C TYR A 16 15.13 49.60 -98.99
N PRO A 17 15.81 50.59 -98.41
CA PRO A 17 16.61 51.46 -99.27
C PRO A 17 18.05 51.67 -98.78
N ASN A 18 18.92 51.80 -99.77
CA ASN A 18 20.36 52.04 -99.74
C ASN A 18 20.82 53.21 -98.86
N GLY A 19 22.05 53.08 -98.32
CA GLY A 19 22.99 54.20 -98.34
C GLY A 19 23.98 54.31 -97.18
N THR A 20 24.96 53.41 -97.06
CA THR A 20 26.40 53.69 -96.88
C THR A 20 27.13 52.35 -96.74
N SER A 21 28.03 52.02 -97.67
CA SER A 21 28.82 50.77 -97.67
C SER A 21 29.79 50.71 -96.48
N ALA A 22 29.32 50.16 -95.35
CA ALA A 22 30.18 49.33 -94.52
C ALA A 22 30.46 48.05 -95.30
N ALA A 23 31.73 47.69 -95.50
CA ALA A 23 32.06 46.41 -96.11
C ALA A 23 31.41 45.31 -95.26
N LEU A 24 30.44 44.59 -95.83
CA LEU A 24 29.76 43.49 -95.17
C LEU A 24 30.81 42.46 -94.78
N ARG A 25 31.02 42.29 -93.47
CA ARG A 25 31.89 41.25 -92.94
C ARG A 25 31.07 39.96 -92.88
N GLU A 26 31.62 38.89 -93.43
CA GLU A 26 31.08 37.54 -93.38
C GLU A 26 31.80 36.76 -92.27
N THR A 27 31.10 35.80 -91.66
CA THR A 27 31.71 34.85 -90.71
C THR A 27 31.94 33.49 -91.36
N GLY A 28 32.96 32.78 -90.90
CA GLY A 28 33.29 31.45 -91.39
C GLY A 28 34.30 30.74 -90.50
N VAL A 29 34.52 29.47 -90.79
CA VAL A 29 35.45 28.62 -90.03
C VAL A 29 36.70 28.37 -90.86
N ILE A 30 37.88 28.42 -90.24
CA ILE A 30 39.13 28.02 -90.89
C ILE A 30 39.07 26.53 -91.24
N GLU A 31 38.84 26.20 -92.51
CA GLU A 31 38.76 24.83 -93.01
C GLU A 31 40.16 24.22 -93.18
N LYS A 32 41.12 25.04 -93.66
CA LYS A 32 42.49 24.60 -93.89
C LYS A 32 43.46 25.76 -93.68
N LEU A 33 44.54 25.53 -92.96
CA LEU A 33 45.60 26.51 -92.71
C LEU A 33 46.95 25.93 -93.10
N LEU A 34 47.69 26.65 -93.94
CA LEU A 34 49.06 26.34 -94.37
C LEU A 34 49.99 27.50 -93.98
N THR A 35 51.29 27.32 -94.19
CA THR A 35 52.33 28.26 -93.72
C THR A 35 52.14 29.71 -94.19
N SER A 36 51.60 29.93 -95.39
CA SER A 36 51.43 31.28 -95.97
C SER A 36 50.00 31.63 -96.37
N TYR A 37 49.07 30.68 -96.35
CA TYR A 37 47.68 30.91 -96.75
C TYR A 37 46.72 29.89 -96.12
N GLY A 38 45.43 30.15 -96.21
CA GLY A 38 44.40 29.21 -95.78
C GLY A 38 43.12 29.31 -96.59
N PHE A 39 42.15 28.48 -96.20
CA PHE A 39 40.80 28.48 -96.74
C PHE A 39 39.79 28.61 -95.61
N ILE A 40 38.80 29.46 -95.81
CA ILE A 40 37.64 29.65 -94.94
C ILE A 40 36.42 29.02 -95.61
N GLN A 41 35.69 28.20 -94.86
CA GLN A 41 34.34 27.80 -95.22
C GLN A 41 33.39 28.86 -94.68
N CYS A 42 32.66 29.55 -95.56
CA CYS A 42 31.72 30.59 -95.13
C CYS A 42 30.54 29.96 -94.38
N SER A 43 30.07 30.60 -93.31
CA SER A 43 28.93 30.13 -92.52
C SER A 43 27.59 30.47 -93.18
N GLU A 44 27.50 31.61 -93.87
CA GLU A 44 26.25 32.11 -94.45
C GLU A 44 25.96 31.58 -95.86
N ARG A 45 26.94 30.95 -96.50
CA ARG A 45 26.81 30.39 -97.85
C ARG A 45 27.77 29.24 -98.07
N GLN A 46 27.41 28.32 -98.97
CA GLN A 46 28.29 27.21 -99.38
C GLN A 46 29.41 27.69 -100.31
N ALA A 47 30.25 28.61 -99.83
CA ALA A 47 31.40 29.14 -100.54
C ALA A 47 32.68 28.90 -99.74
N ARG A 48 33.73 28.49 -100.45
CA ARG A 48 35.06 28.26 -99.91
C ARG A 48 35.99 29.35 -100.40
N LEU A 49 36.50 30.17 -99.49
CA LEU A 49 37.28 31.35 -99.82
C LEU A 49 38.74 31.16 -99.45
N PHE A 50 39.62 31.56 -100.35
CA PHE A 50 41.05 31.63 -100.09
C PHE A 50 41.37 32.90 -99.32
N PHE A 51 42.31 32.83 -98.36
CA PHE A 51 42.93 34.00 -97.77
C PHE A 51 44.45 33.81 -97.67
N HIS A 52 45.19 34.91 -97.76
CA HIS A 52 46.62 34.91 -97.46
C HIS A 52 46.82 35.20 -95.97
N CYS A 53 47.77 34.57 -95.30
CA CYS A 53 47.98 34.75 -93.85
C CYS A 53 48.24 36.21 -93.44
N SER A 54 48.77 37.04 -94.36
CA SER A 54 48.92 38.49 -94.13
C SER A 54 47.60 39.26 -93.99
N GLN A 55 46.47 38.65 -94.38
CA GLN A 55 45.15 39.24 -94.24
C GLN A 55 44.56 38.97 -92.85
N TYR A 56 45.19 38.13 -92.02
CA TYR A 56 44.80 37.91 -90.64
C TYR A 56 45.35 39.02 -89.75
N ASN A 57 44.44 39.75 -89.12
CA ASN A 57 44.71 40.88 -88.26
C ASN A 57 44.85 40.40 -86.81
N GLY A 58 45.87 39.58 -86.54
CA GLY A 58 46.17 38.97 -85.25
C GLY A 58 47.44 38.13 -85.27
N ASN A 59 47.77 37.47 -84.16
CA ASN A 59 48.93 36.58 -84.08
C ASN A 59 48.65 35.25 -84.78
N LEU A 60 49.35 34.97 -85.89
CA LEU A 60 49.15 33.74 -86.69
C LEU A 60 49.40 32.45 -85.91
N GLN A 61 50.19 32.48 -84.82
CA GLN A 61 50.39 31.30 -83.95
C GLN A 61 49.12 30.91 -83.18
N GLU A 62 48.17 31.84 -83.03
CA GLU A 62 46.91 31.64 -82.31
C GLU A 62 45.75 31.21 -83.22
N LEU A 63 45.96 31.21 -84.54
CA LEU A 63 44.98 30.79 -85.54
C LEU A 63 45.17 29.31 -85.90
N LYS A 64 44.11 28.52 -85.81
CA LYS A 64 44.10 27.07 -86.07
C LYS A 64 42.93 26.68 -86.97
N VAL A 65 43.04 25.50 -87.59
CA VAL A 65 41.91 24.88 -88.29
C VAL A 65 40.79 24.64 -87.28
N GLY A 66 39.57 25.06 -87.62
CA GLY A 66 38.39 25.01 -86.76
C GLY A 66 38.07 26.31 -86.01
N ASP A 67 38.92 27.34 -86.07
CA ASP A 67 38.63 28.64 -85.45
C ASP A 67 37.56 29.42 -86.25
N ASP A 68 36.64 30.06 -85.52
CA ASP A 68 35.69 31.02 -86.06
C ASP A 68 36.38 32.36 -86.37
N VAL A 69 36.17 32.85 -87.59
CA VAL A 69 36.75 34.11 -88.07
C VAL A 69 35.70 34.99 -88.74
N GLU A 70 35.88 36.29 -88.58
CA GLU A 70 35.13 37.33 -89.29
C GLU A 70 36.05 37.97 -90.35
N PHE A 71 35.57 38.11 -91.58
CA PHE A 71 36.37 38.58 -92.71
C PHE A 71 35.55 39.41 -93.70
N GLU A 72 36.22 40.23 -94.50
CA GLU A 72 35.61 40.92 -95.65
C GLU A 72 35.89 40.12 -96.93
N VAL A 73 34.95 40.13 -97.89
CA VAL A 73 35.16 39.48 -99.19
C VAL A 73 35.56 40.51 -100.24
N SER A 74 36.66 40.24 -100.95
CA SER A 74 37.15 41.06 -102.06
C SER A 74 37.50 40.16 -103.25
N SER A 75 37.60 40.72 -104.45
CA SER A 75 38.07 39.98 -105.63
C SER A 75 39.60 40.06 -105.75
N ASP A 76 40.27 38.95 -106.04
CA ASP A 76 41.69 38.89 -106.40
C ASP A 76 41.92 39.69 -107.70
N ARG A 77 42.80 40.70 -107.64
CA ARG A 77 43.09 41.61 -108.76
C ARG A 77 43.69 40.91 -110.00
N ARG A 78 44.27 39.71 -109.84
CA ARG A 78 44.88 38.95 -110.94
C ARG A 78 43.93 37.93 -111.55
N THR A 79 43.05 37.34 -110.75
CA THR A 79 42.22 36.19 -111.17
C THR A 79 40.71 36.46 -111.15
N GLY A 80 40.27 37.57 -110.57
CA GLY A 80 38.86 37.93 -110.38
C GLY A 80 38.13 37.07 -109.34
N LYS A 81 38.76 36.04 -108.77
CA LYS A 81 38.14 35.11 -107.82
C LYS A 81 37.90 35.78 -106.46
N PRO A 82 36.80 35.45 -105.76
CA PRO A 82 36.55 35.98 -104.42
C PRO A 82 37.56 35.39 -103.42
N ILE A 83 38.14 36.27 -102.61
CA ILE A 83 39.09 35.97 -101.54
C ILE A 83 38.66 36.67 -100.26
N ALA A 84 38.99 36.07 -99.12
CA ALA A 84 38.76 36.67 -97.81
C ALA A 84 39.96 37.57 -97.41
N ILE A 85 39.65 38.78 -96.96
CA ILE A 85 40.61 39.81 -96.53
C ILE A 85 40.22 40.35 -95.14
N LYS A 86 41.17 40.97 -94.43
CA LYS A 86 40.97 41.51 -93.06
C LYS A 86 40.28 40.52 -92.10
N LEU A 87 40.82 39.31 -92.01
CA LEU A 87 40.35 38.27 -91.11
C LEU A 87 40.65 38.67 -89.66
N VAL A 88 39.69 38.48 -88.77
CA VAL A 88 39.85 38.62 -87.31
C VAL A 88 39.29 37.35 -86.68
N LYS A 89 40.04 36.76 -85.73
CA LYS A 89 39.55 35.61 -84.96
C LYS A 89 38.46 36.07 -84.00
N ILE A 90 37.30 35.43 -84.06
CA ILE A 90 36.21 35.68 -83.14
C ILE A 90 36.61 35.04 -81.81
N LYS A 91 36.90 35.87 -80.81
CA LYS A 91 37.08 35.38 -79.44
C LYS A 91 35.69 35.14 -78.85
N PRO A 92 35.40 33.95 -78.28
CA PRO A 92 34.13 33.75 -77.58
C PRO A 92 34.09 34.74 -76.40
N GLU A 93 33.15 35.67 -76.45
CA GLU A 93 32.88 36.61 -75.39
C GLU A 93 32.19 35.82 -74.26
N ILE A 94 32.99 35.26 -73.34
CA ILE A 94 32.47 34.69 -72.11
C ILE A 94 32.06 35.87 -71.23
N LEU A 95 30.78 36.26 -71.32
CA LEU A 95 30.15 37.09 -70.31
C LEU A 95 30.37 36.40 -68.95
N PRO A 96 30.80 37.12 -67.90
CA PRO A 96 30.83 36.53 -66.56
C PRO A 96 29.39 36.14 -66.19
N GLU A 97 29.11 34.84 -66.14
CA GLU A 97 27.81 34.31 -65.77
C GLU A 97 27.43 34.84 -64.37
N GLU A 98 26.33 35.60 -64.30
CA GLU A 98 25.84 36.22 -63.07
C GLU A 98 25.50 35.11 -62.06
N ARG A 99 26.34 34.93 -61.03
CA ARG A 99 26.07 33.99 -59.93
C ARG A 99 24.93 34.53 -59.08
N ILE A 100 23.93 33.70 -58.84
CA ILE A 100 22.74 34.02 -58.05
C ILE A 100 22.86 33.40 -56.66
N ASN A 101 22.55 34.18 -55.64
CA ASN A 101 22.47 33.69 -54.27
C ASN A 101 21.11 33.04 -54.02
N GLY A 102 21.12 31.88 -53.38
CA GLY A 102 19.91 31.15 -53.06
C GLY A 102 20.04 30.28 -51.83
N GLN A 103 19.09 29.37 -51.67
CA GLN A 103 19.01 28.45 -50.54
C GLN A 103 18.60 27.07 -51.00
N VAL A 104 19.18 26.03 -50.40
CA VAL A 104 18.78 24.64 -50.66
C VAL A 104 17.42 24.38 -50.03
N VAL A 105 16.47 23.89 -50.82
CA VAL A 105 15.10 23.54 -50.38
C VAL A 105 14.99 22.05 -50.13
N CYS A 106 15.61 21.25 -51.00
CA CYS A 106 15.66 19.80 -50.90
C CYS A 106 17.07 19.32 -51.27
N ALA A 107 17.77 18.69 -50.33
CA ALA A 107 19.05 18.05 -50.61
C ALA A 107 18.87 16.76 -51.42
N VAL A 108 19.87 16.38 -52.21
CA VAL A 108 19.85 15.10 -52.93
C VAL A 108 19.92 13.93 -51.91
N PRO A 109 19.00 12.95 -51.94
CA PRO A 109 19.01 11.82 -51.00
C PRO A 109 20.29 10.98 -51.12
N HIS A 110 21.00 10.80 -50.02
CA HIS A 110 22.28 10.06 -49.98
C HIS A 110 22.12 8.58 -49.61
N ASN A 111 20.89 8.09 -49.40
CA ASN A 111 20.59 6.72 -48.96
C ASN A 111 19.43 6.12 -49.76
N LEU A 112 19.72 5.13 -50.60
CA LEU A 112 18.76 4.45 -51.49
C LEU A 112 17.81 3.47 -50.76
N GLU A 113 17.80 3.41 -49.42
CA GLU A 113 16.98 2.45 -48.65
C GLU A 113 15.65 3.01 -48.11
N SER A 114 15.32 4.28 -48.36
CA SER A 114 14.00 4.81 -47.98
C SER A 114 13.04 4.84 -49.17
N LYS A 115 12.03 3.96 -49.12
CA LYS A 115 10.97 3.81 -50.12
C LYS A 115 10.21 5.12 -50.34
N SER A 116 10.37 5.72 -51.52
CA SER A 116 9.33 6.48 -52.23
C SER A 116 9.55 6.35 -53.74
N PRO A 117 8.48 6.27 -54.56
CA PRO A 117 8.54 5.72 -55.91
C PRO A 117 9.02 6.79 -56.91
N ALA A 118 10.33 6.87 -57.14
CA ALA A 118 10.84 7.51 -58.35
C ALA A 118 10.75 6.51 -59.51
N ALA A 119 10.21 6.95 -60.64
CA ALA A 119 10.07 6.14 -61.84
C ALA A 119 11.44 5.68 -62.38
N PRO A 120 11.53 4.54 -63.08
CA PRO A 120 12.81 3.99 -63.54
C PRO A 120 13.50 4.96 -64.51
N GLY A 121 14.69 5.43 -64.15
CA GLY A 121 15.58 6.19 -65.06
C GLY A 121 15.84 7.66 -64.71
N GLN A 122 15.33 8.20 -63.60
CA GLN A 122 15.70 9.55 -63.13
C GLN A 122 16.81 9.48 -62.07
N SER A 123 17.92 10.19 -62.30
CA SER A 123 18.94 10.43 -61.29
C SER A 123 18.35 11.21 -60.11
N PRO A 124 18.78 10.95 -58.87
CA PRO A 124 18.25 11.66 -57.71
C PRO A 124 18.59 13.15 -57.84
N THR A 125 17.56 14.00 -57.81
CA THR A 125 17.70 15.45 -57.94
C THR A 125 17.36 16.15 -56.63
N GLY A 126 18.05 17.25 -56.37
CA GLY A 126 17.76 18.19 -55.30
C GLY A 126 17.08 19.44 -55.85
N SER A 127 16.70 20.36 -54.97
CA SER A 127 16.09 21.63 -55.35
C SER A 127 16.64 22.79 -54.55
N VAL A 128 16.86 23.91 -55.22
CA VAL A 128 17.30 25.18 -54.64
C VAL A 128 16.28 26.26 -54.97
N CYS A 129 16.23 27.31 -54.17
CA CYS A 129 15.43 28.50 -54.47
C CYS A 129 16.27 29.77 -54.47
N TYR A 130 15.81 30.77 -55.20
CA TYR A 130 16.32 32.14 -55.16
C TYR A 130 15.17 33.12 -55.30
N GLU A 131 15.37 34.35 -54.84
CA GLU A 131 14.37 35.41 -54.91
C GLU A 131 14.79 36.45 -55.95
N ARG A 132 13.88 36.84 -56.84
CA ARG A 132 14.08 37.94 -57.79
C ARG A 132 12.79 38.77 -57.83
N ASN A 133 12.90 40.07 -57.60
CA ASN A 133 11.76 41.00 -57.61
C ASN A 133 10.61 40.63 -56.64
N GLY A 134 10.90 39.99 -55.51
CA GLY A 134 9.90 39.56 -54.52
C GLY A 134 9.21 38.23 -54.85
N GLU A 135 9.57 37.59 -55.96
CA GLU A 135 9.10 36.26 -56.33
C GLU A 135 10.17 35.20 -56.04
N VAL A 136 9.76 34.05 -55.51
CA VAL A 136 10.64 32.92 -55.19
C VAL A 136 10.57 31.91 -56.32
N PHE A 137 11.72 31.61 -56.91
CA PHE A 137 11.88 30.65 -57.99
C PHE A 137 12.58 29.39 -57.48
N TYR A 138 12.21 28.24 -58.02
CA TYR A 138 12.79 26.93 -57.66
C TYR A 138 13.48 26.31 -58.87
N LEU A 139 14.68 25.80 -58.66
CA LEU A 139 15.49 25.12 -59.69
C LEU A 139 15.95 23.77 -59.17
N THR A 140 15.97 22.78 -60.06
CA THR A 140 16.52 21.46 -59.76
C THR A 140 18.03 21.44 -59.95
N TYR A 141 18.70 20.53 -59.25
CA TYR A 141 20.12 20.25 -59.43
C TYR A 141 20.43 18.77 -59.19
N THR A 142 21.56 18.30 -59.70
CA THR A 142 22.08 16.94 -59.50
C THR A 142 23.38 17.00 -58.67
N PRO A 143 23.87 15.88 -58.10
CA PRO A 143 25.14 15.86 -57.39
C PRO A 143 26.34 16.39 -58.19
N GLU A 144 26.32 16.22 -59.52
CA GLU A 144 27.36 16.69 -60.44
C GLU A 144 27.39 18.22 -60.57
N ASP A 145 26.28 18.89 -60.24
CA ASP A 145 26.16 20.34 -60.32
C ASP A 145 26.76 21.06 -59.09
N VAL A 146 27.23 20.34 -58.07
CA VAL A 146 27.79 20.89 -56.82
C VAL A 146 29.32 20.95 -56.90
N GLU A 147 29.87 22.15 -56.76
CA GLU A 147 31.30 22.40 -56.82
C GLU A 147 31.99 21.94 -55.51
N GLY A 148 33.11 21.21 -55.63
CA GLY A 148 33.93 20.81 -54.47
C GLY A 148 33.47 19.56 -53.69
N ASN A 149 32.56 18.74 -54.24
CA ASN A 149 32.03 17.51 -53.59
C ASN A 149 31.47 17.76 -52.18
N VAL A 150 30.93 18.95 -51.93
CA VAL A 150 30.34 19.30 -50.64
C VAL A 150 28.92 18.73 -50.56
N GLN A 151 28.59 18.05 -49.46
CA GLN A 151 27.21 17.63 -49.20
C GLN A 151 26.38 18.83 -48.73
N LEU A 152 25.37 19.18 -49.53
CA LEU A 152 24.41 20.24 -49.24
C LEU A 152 23.27 19.72 -48.37
N GLU A 153 22.84 20.53 -47.40
CA GLU A 153 21.70 20.26 -46.52
C GLU A 153 20.56 21.27 -46.75
N THR A 154 19.32 20.86 -46.51
CA THR A 154 18.16 21.75 -46.63
C THR A 154 18.32 22.97 -45.73
N GLY A 155 18.35 24.14 -46.37
CA GLY A 155 18.49 25.45 -45.76
C GLY A 155 19.88 26.07 -45.85
N ASP A 156 20.85 25.37 -46.43
CA ASP A 156 22.17 25.92 -46.75
C ASP A 156 22.05 27.12 -47.69
N LYS A 157 22.80 28.19 -47.41
CA LYS A 157 22.91 29.32 -48.33
C LYS A 157 24.00 29.01 -49.34
N ILE A 158 23.65 29.16 -50.60
CA ILE A 158 24.48 28.77 -51.73
C ILE A 158 24.53 29.93 -52.72
N ASN A 159 25.50 29.88 -53.62
CA ASN A 159 25.37 30.56 -54.90
C ASN A 159 25.44 29.53 -56.02
N PHE A 160 24.88 29.87 -57.17
CA PHE A 160 24.85 28.99 -58.32
C PHE A 160 24.63 29.81 -59.60
N ILE A 161 24.73 29.16 -60.74
CA ILE A 161 24.46 29.73 -62.05
C ILE A 161 23.20 29.07 -62.60
N ILE A 162 22.32 29.86 -63.21
CA ILE A 162 21.15 29.35 -63.90
C ILE A 162 21.59 28.85 -65.27
N ASP A 163 21.51 27.54 -65.49
CA ASP A 163 21.69 26.97 -66.82
C ASP A 163 20.32 26.66 -67.45
N THR A 164 20.16 27.04 -68.72
CA THR A 164 18.97 26.74 -69.51
C THR A 164 19.34 25.79 -70.62
N ASN A 165 18.80 24.58 -70.58
CA ASN A 165 19.02 23.59 -71.61
C ASN A 165 18.42 24.08 -72.94
N LYS A 166 19.29 24.42 -73.89
CA LYS A 166 18.90 24.99 -75.20
C LYS A 166 17.98 24.09 -76.04
N HIS A 167 17.91 22.79 -75.74
CA HIS A 167 17.09 21.82 -76.50
C HIS A 167 15.73 21.56 -75.85
N THR A 168 15.64 21.61 -74.53
CA THR A 168 14.39 21.30 -73.79
C THR A 168 13.73 22.51 -73.15
N GLY A 169 14.44 23.65 -73.08
CA GLY A 169 14.00 24.84 -72.34
C GLY A 169 14.01 24.66 -70.82
N ALA A 170 14.44 23.50 -70.31
CA ALA A 170 14.48 23.24 -68.87
C ALA A 170 15.58 24.08 -68.21
N VAL A 171 15.25 24.67 -67.06
CA VAL A 171 16.14 25.53 -66.30
C VAL A 171 16.59 24.80 -65.03
N SER A 172 17.89 24.75 -64.77
CA SER A 172 18.51 24.06 -63.63
C SER A 172 19.60 24.90 -62.97
N ALA A 173 19.90 24.63 -61.71
CA ALA A 173 21.01 25.26 -61.01
C ALA A 173 22.31 24.45 -61.26
N ARG A 174 23.36 25.13 -61.71
CA ARG A 174 24.69 24.57 -61.95
C ARG A 174 25.79 25.30 -61.19
N ASN A 175 26.93 24.64 -61.05
CA ASN A 175 28.12 25.19 -60.41
C ASN A 175 27.82 25.75 -59.00
N ILE A 176 27.06 24.97 -58.23
CA ILE A 176 26.54 25.34 -56.93
C ILE A 176 27.71 25.35 -55.94
N MET A 177 28.00 26.52 -55.35
CA MET A 177 28.96 26.65 -54.28
C MET A 177 28.24 26.91 -52.95
N LEU A 178 28.65 26.18 -51.91
CA LEU A 178 28.21 26.44 -50.55
C LEU A 178 28.79 27.79 -50.07
N LEU A 179 27.92 28.77 -49.81
CA LEU A 179 28.32 30.05 -49.21
C LEU A 179 28.35 29.96 -47.69
N LYS A 180 27.28 29.40 -47.10
CA LYS A 180 27.14 29.28 -45.66
C LYS A 180 26.27 28.08 -45.34
N LYS A 181 26.86 27.12 -44.62
CA LYS A 181 26.12 25.97 -44.09
C LYS A 181 25.06 26.44 -43.09
N LYS A 182 23.88 25.83 -43.13
CA LYS A 182 22.85 26.02 -42.12
C LYS A 182 23.45 25.63 -40.77
N GLN A 183 23.29 26.51 -39.79
CA GLN A 183 23.70 26.20 -38.42
C GLN A 183 22.82 25.07 -37.90
N ALA A 184 23.44 23.92 -37.64
CA ALA A 184 22.79 22.80 -36.98
C ALA A 184 22.36 23.26 -35.58
N ARG A 185 21.08 23.05 -35.25
CA ARG A 185 20.59 23.27 -33.89
C ARG A 185 20.84 21.98 -33.11
N CYS A 186 21.48 22.13 -31.95
CA CYS A 186 21.63 21.08 -30.97
C CYS A 186 20.46 21.16 -29.98
N GLN A 187 20.14 20.03 -29.38
CA GLN A 187 19.19 19.95 -28.28
C GLN A 187 19.94 19.65 -26.98
N GLY A 188 19.33 19.97 -25.85
CA GLY A 188 19.88 19.69 -24.53
C GLY A 188 18.90 20.04 -23.43
N VAL A 189 19.32 19.83 -22.18
CA VAL A 189 18.52 20.13 -21.00
C VAL A 189 19.27 21.09 -20.12
N VAL A 190 18.61 22.14 -19.62
CA VAL A 190 19.23 23.09 -18.69
C VAL A 190 19.58 22.36 -17.39
N CYS A 191 20.86 22.19 -17.09
CA CYS A 191 21.30 21.47 -15.88
C CYS A 191 21.55 22.41 -14.69
N ALA A 192 21.98 23.65 -14.95
CA ALA A 192 22.27 24.62 -13.90
C ALA A 192 21.99 26.06 -14.34
N MET A 193 21.47 26.86 -13.41
CA MET A 193 21.18 28.29 -13.57
C MET A 193 21.95 29.07 -12.49
N LYS A 194 22.56 30.20 -12.85
CA LYS A 194 23.31 31.09 -11.95
C LYS A 194 22.76 32.53 -12.07
N GLU A 195 23.52 33.56 -11.70
CA GLU A 195 22.97 34.93 -11.67
C GLU A 195 22.77 35.55 -13.06
N ALA A 196 23.63 35.23 -14.05
CA ALA A 196 23.58 35.84 -15.39
C ALA A 196 23.80 34.84 -16.55
N PHE A 197 23.97 33.56 -16.22
CA PHE A 197 24.31 32.51 -17.17
C PHE A 197 23.85 31.15 -16.66
N GLY A 198 23.85 30.16 -17.53
CA GLY A 198 23.54 28.79 -17.19
C GLY A 198 24.39 27.79 -17.97
N PHE A 199 24.14 26.52 -17.67
CA PHE A 199 24.74 25.38 -18.35
C PHE A 199 23.63 24.48 -18.91
N ILE A 200 23.84 24.00 -20.12
CA ILE A 200 22.96 23.06 -20.82
C ILE A 200 23.73 21.75 -20.97
N GLU A 201 23.17 20.66 -20.49
CA GLU A 201 23.66 19.33 -20.80
C GLU A 201 23.31 19.00 -22.26
N ARG A 202 24.32 18.71 -23.07
CA ARG A 202 24.15 18.50 -24.51
C ARG A 202 23.53 17.15 -24.83
N GLY A 203 22.57 17.14 -25.77
CA GLY A 203 21.92 15.92 -26.26
C GLY A 203 22.78 15.12 -27.26
N ASP A 204 23.79 15.74 -27.85
CA ASP A 204 24.65 15.12 -28.86
C ASP A 204 25.96 14.54 -28.28
N VAL A 205 26.45 15.06 -27.15
CA VAL A 205 27.68 14.61 -26.49
C VAL A 205 27.57 14.74 -24.97
N VAL A 206 28.26 13.89 -24.21
CA VAL A 206 28.26 13.91 -22.73
C VAL A 206 29.11 15.06 -22.20
N LYS A 207 28.67 16.30 -22.44
CA LYS A 207 29.31 17.55 -21.98
C LYS A 207 28.27 18.62 -21.71
N GLU A 208 28.58 19.49 -20.77
CA GLU A 208 27.83 20.71 -20.54
C GLU A 208 28.33 21.82 -21.46
N ILE A 209 27.42 22.69 -21.91
CA ILE A 209 27.74 23.90 -22.66
C ILE A 209 27.23 25.14 -21.94
N PHE A 210 28.07 26.16 -21.89
CA PHE A 210 27.75 27.44 -21.28
C PHE A 210 26.83 28.27 -22.17
N PHE A 211 25.84 28.95 -21.60
CA PHE A 211 25.08 30.01 -22.27
C PHE A 211 24.89 31.22 -21.37
N HIS A 212 24.84 32.40 -21.96
CA HIS A 212 24.51 33.63 -21.26
C HIS A 212 23.00 33.91 -21.38
N TYR A 213 22.38 34.53 -20.37
CA TYR A 213 20.93 34.77 -20.38
C TYR A 213 20.44 35.63 -21.56
N SER A 214 21.29 36.51 -22.09
CA SER A 214 20.99 37.28 -23.31
C SER A 214 20.84 36.42 -24.58
N GLU A 215 21.33 35.19 -24.57
CA GLU A 215 21.21 34.25 -25.69
C GLU A 215 19.87 33.52 -25.69
N PHE A 216 19.13 33.55 -24.58
CA PHE A 216 17.81 32.96 -24.47
C PHE A 216 16.75 33.80 -25.20
N LYS A 217 15.96 33.15 -26.05
CA LYS A 217 14.89 33.74 -26.85
C LYS A 217 13.53 33.37 -26.25
N GLY A 218 13.26 33.97 -25.09
CA GLY A 218 12.02 33.76 -24.34
C GLY A 218 12.04 34.60 -23.07
N ASP A 219 11.05 34.36 -22.22
CA ASP A 219 10.99 34.97 -20.89
C ASP A 219 11.86 34.19 -19.91
N LEU A 220 12.89 34.84 -19.37
CA LEU A 220 13.88 34.20 -18.50
C LEU A 220 13.24 33.64 -17.22
N GLU A 221 12.13 34.23 -16.74
CA GLU A 221 11.41 33.73 -15.56
C GLU A 221 10.81 32.34 -15.77
N THR A 222 10.59 31.95 -17.03
CA THR A 222 10.05 30.63 -17.39
C THR A 222 11.12 29.56 -17.50
N LEU A 223 12.41 29.92 -17.56
CA LEU A 223 13.51 28.98 -17.79
C LEU A 223 14.02 28.41 -16.46
N GLN A 224 13.91 27.09 -16.28
CA GLN A 224 14.27 26.38 -15.06
C GLN A 224 15.22 25.21 -15.34
N PRO A 225 16.02 24.76 -14.34
CA PRO A 225 16.75 23.51 -14.46
C PRO A 225 15.81 22.34 -14.71
N GLY A 226 16.12 21.52 -15.72
CA GLY A 226 15.28 20.43 -16.21
C GLY A 226 14.50 20.77 -17.49
N ASP A 227 14.54 22.01 -17.97
CA ASP A 227 13.87 22.39 -19.22
C ASP A 227 14.63 21.91 -20.46
N ASP A 228 13.87 21.37 -21.41
CA ASP A 228 14.36 20.99 -22.72
C ASP A 228 14.54 22.24 -23.57
N VAL A 229 15.70 22.36 -24.21
CA VAL A 229 16.05 23.51 -25.04
C VAL A 229 16.71 23.10 -26.35
N GLU A 230 16.51 23.92 -27.38
CA GLU A 230 17.32 23.90 -28.60
C GLU A 230 18.19 25.15 -28.70
N PHE A 231 19.40 25.00 -29.21
CA PHE A 231 20.39 26.07 -29.31
C PHE A 231 21.34 25.84 -30.48
N THR A 232 22.11 26.87 -30.82
CA THR A 232 23.19 26.78 -31.81
C THR A 232 24.54 26.93 -31.11
N ILE A 233 25.50 26.07 -31.46
CA ILE A 233 26.86 26.14 -30.95
C ILE A 233 27.66 27.18 -31.74
N LYS A 234 28.34 28.08 -31.02
CA LYS A 234 29.32 29.02 -31.60
C LYS A 234 30.61 29.00 -30.80
N ASP A 235 31.75 29.13 -31.47
CA ASP A 235 33.02 29.36 -30.80
C ASP A 235 33.13 30.83 -30.38
N ARG A 236 33.46 31.07 -29.10
CA ARG A 236 33.87 32.37 -28.58
C ARG A 236 35.17 32.19 -27.82
N ASN A 237 36.25 32.77 -28.34
CA ASN A 237 37.60 32.73 -27.74
C ASN A 237 38.12 31.30 -27.51
N GLY A 238 37.87 30.38 -28.45
CA GLY A 238 38.30 28.98 -28.35
C GLY A 238 37.46 28.13 -27.39
N LYS A 239 36.26 28.61 -27.01
CA LYS A 239 35.29 27.87 -26.20
C LYS A 239 33.95 27.81 -26.93
N GLU A 240 33.40 26.60 -26.99
CA GLU A 240 32.03 26.39 -27.47
C GLU A 240 31.03 26.98 -26.47
N VAL A 241 30.14 27.85 -26.96
CA VAL A 241 29.03 28.41 -26.19
C VAL A 241 27.72 28.22 -26.94
N ALA A 242 26.64 28.04 -26.18
CA ALA A 242 25.30 27.95 -26.73
C ALA A 242 24.72 29.36 -26.96
N THR A 243 24.16 29.55 -28.15
CA THR A 243 23.55 30.81 -28.60
C THR A 243 22.19 30.55 -29.22
N ASP A 244 21.32 31.57 -29.28
CA ASP A 244 19.95 31.43 -29.80
C ASP A 244 19.17 30.28 -29.14
N VAL A 245 19.21 30.25 -27.81
CA VAL A 245 18.60 29.21 -26.96
C VAL A 245 17.08 29.41 -26.93
N ARG A 246 16.30 28.37 -27.13
CA ARG A 246 14.82 28.39 -27.11
C ARG A 246 14.29 27.19 -26.33
N LEU A 247 13.19 27.40 -25.62
CA LEU A 247 12.46 26.31 -24.94
C LEU A 247 11.83 25.35 -25.95
N LEU A 248 11.91 24.07 -25.62
CA LEU A 248 11.19 22.99 -26.27
C LEU A 248 10.10 22.44 -25.32
N PRO A 249 9.10 21.74 -25.86
CA PRO A 249 8.18 20.96 -25.03
C PRO A 249 8.95 19.96 -24.16
N GLN A 250 8.55 19.81 -22.90
CA GLN A 250 9.17 18.87 -21.98
C GLN A 250 9.07 17.41 -22.48
N GLY A 251 10.16 16.66 -22.37
CA GLY A 251 10.27 15.27 -22.85
C GLY A 251 10.70 15.14 -24.32
N THR A 252 11.06 16.24 -24.97
CA THR A 252 11.66 16.24 -26.31
C THR A 252 13.08 15.68 -26.28
N VAL A 253 13.86 16.01 -25.25
CA VAL A 253 15.26 15.60 -25.12
C VAL A 253 15.36 14.35 -24.26
N ILE A 254 15.84 13.26 -24.86
CA ILE A 254 16.02 11.97 -24.18
C ILE A 254 17.50 11.61 -24.27
N PHE A 255 18.19 11.64 -23.12
CA PHE A 255 19.62 11.27 -23.04
C PHE A 255 19.84 9.77 -22.98
N GLU A 256 18.94 9.05 -22.34
CA GLU A 256 19.12 7.64 -22.01
C GLU A 256 17.89 6.81 -22.37
N ASP A 257 18.13 5.58 -22.81
CA ASP A 257 17.10 4.55 -23.01
C ASP A 257 17.09 3.60 -21.82
N ILE A 258 15.99 3.58 -21.07
CA ILE A 258 15.82 2.67 -19.93
C ILE A 258 15.14 1.39 -20.44
N SER A 259 15.75 0.24 -20.13
CA SER A 259 15.17 -1.07 -20.44
C SER A 259 13.81 -1.27 -19.76
N ILE A 260 12.86 -1.86 -20.49
CA ILE A 260 11.55 -2.23 -19.92
C ILE A 260 11.71 -3.42 -18.96
N GLU A 261 12.63 -4.32 -19.28
CA GLU A 261 12.95 -5.49 -18.47
C GLU A 261 13.71 -5.07 -17.20
N HIS A 262 13.44 -5.82 -16.13
CA HIS A 262 14.18 -5.73 -14.88
C HIS A 262 15.21 -6.84 -14.84
N PHE A 263 16.41 -6.50 -14.42
CA PHE A 263 17.52 -7.42 -14.23
C PHE A 263 17.77 -7.61 -12.74
N GLU A 264 18.31 -8.77 -12.40
CA GLU A 264 18.73 -9.09 -11.03
C GLU A 264 20.25 -9.27 -11.03
N GLY A 265 20.89 -8.84 -9.95
CA GLY A 265 22.34 -8.90 -9.84
C GLY A 265 22.81 -8.66 -8.42
N THR A 266 24.13 -8.69 -8.25
CA THR A 266 24.78 -8.59 -6.94
C THR A 266 25.62 -7.33 -6.86
N VAL A 267 25.45 -6.54 -5.80
CA VAL A 267 26.28 -5.36 -5.55
C VAL A 267 27.72 -5.79 -5.24
N THR A 268 28.67 -5.43 -6.09
CA THR A 268 30.11 -5.69 -5.88
C THR A 268 30.82 -4.54 -5.20
N LYS A 269 30.32 -3.30 -5.39
CA LYS A 269 30.89 -2.11 -4.77
C LYS A 269 29.80 -1.09 -4.45
N VAL A 270 29.76 -0.66 -3.20
CA VAL A 270 28.81 0.37 -2.72
C VAL A 270 29.33 1.79 -2.95
N ILE A 271 28.42 2.76 -2.98
CA ILE A 271 28.77 4.18 -3.06
C ILE A 271 29.30 4.64 -1.68
N PRO A 272 30.51 5.21 -1.61
CA PRO A 272 31.03 5.75 -0.36
C PRO A 272 30.15 6.89 0.17
N LYS A 273 29.60 6.77 1.39
CA LYS A 273 28.78 7.83 2.03
C LYS A 273 29.55 9.13 2.29
N VAL A 274 30.88 9.08 2.35
CA VAL A 274 31.75 10.26 2.46
C VAL A 274 32.55 10.37 1.16
N PRO A 275 32.29 11.39 0.32
CA PRO A 275 33.08 11.60 -0.89
C PRO A 275 34.54 11.85 -0.49
N SER A 276 35.45 11.02 -0.97
CA SER A 276 36.88 11.32 -0.84
C SER A 276 37.18 12.56 -1.67
N LYS A 277 38.06 13.47 -1.19
CA LYS A 277 38.48 14.67 -1.94
C LYS A 277 39.07 14.34 -3.34
N ASN A 278 39.42 13.07 -3.59
CA ASN A 278 39.96 12.57 -4.84
C ASN A 278 38.98 11.71 -5.65
N GLN A 279 37.69 11.66 -5.31
CA GLN A 279 36.70 10.85 -6.03
C GLN A 279 36.21 11.59 -7.28
N SER A 280 36.77 11.24 -8.43
CA SER A 280 36.42 11.81 -9.74
C SER A 280 35.40 10.98 -10.53
N ASP A 281 35.09 9.75 -10.09
CA ASP A 281 34.14 8.87 -10.77
C ASP A 281 32.69 9.26 -10.37
N PRO A 282 31.86 9.75 -11.32
CA PRO A 282 30.48 10.14 -11.04
C PRO A 282 29.56 8.94 -10.75
N LEU A 283 29.96 7.72 -11.13
CA LEU A 283 29.19 6.49 -10.93
C LEU A 283 30.04 5.46 -10.17
N PRO A 284 30.34 5.66 -8.88
CA PRO A 284 31.34 4.87 -8.17
C PRO A 284 30.87 3.47 -7.72
N GLY A 285 29.56 3.22 -7.71
CA GLY A 285 28.99 1.91 -7.37
C GLY A 285 29.13 0.91 -8.51
N ARG A 286 29.13 -0.39 -8.19
CA ARG A 286 29.18 -1.48 -9.19
C ARG A 286 28.19 -2.59 -8.83
N ILE A 287 27.45 -3.07 -9.83
CA ILE A 287 26.58 -4.24 -9.75
C ILE A 287 27.06 -5.25 -10.79
N LYS A 288 27.28 -6.48 -10.36
CA LYS A 288 27.54 -7.62 -11.23
C LYS A 288 26.22 -8.29 -11.61
N VAL A 289 26.00 -8.48 -12.89
CA VAL A 289 24.86 -9.20 -13.44
C VAL A 289 25.36 -10.39 -14.26
N ASP A 290 24.81 -11.56 -13.97
CA ASP A 290 25.17 -12.80 -14.64
C ASP A 290 24.26 -13.03 -15.84
N PHE A 291 24.63 -12.45 -16.99
CA PHE A 291 24.09 -12.84 -18.30
C PHE A 291 24.80 -14.11 -18.81
N VAL A 292 24.61 -14.45 -20.10
CA VAL A 292 25.47 -15.44 -20.79
C VAL A 292 26.96 -15.10 -20.61
N ILE A 293 27.28 -13.80 -20.56
CA ILE A 293 28.60 -13.29 -20.19
C ILE A 293 28.42 -12.35 -19.00
N PRO A 294 29.04 -12.62 -17.84
CA PRO A 294 28.95 -11.74 -16.68
C PRO A 294 29.37 -10.31 -17.03
N LYS A 295 28.55 -9.35 -16.64
CA LYS A 295 28.78 -7.91 -16.89
C LYS A 295 28.76 -7.15 -15.57
N GLU A 296 29.61 -6.14 -15.46
CA GLU A 296 29.63 -5.23 -14.32
C GLU A 296 29.13 -3.86 -14.77
N LEU A 297 28.08 -3.37 -14.13
CA LEU A 297 27.41 -2.11 -14.46
C LEU A 297 27.68 -1.07 -13.37
N PRO A 298 28.10 0.14 -13.74
CA PRO A 298 28.27 1.24 -12.80
C PRO A 298 26.91 1.81 -12.37
N PHE A 299 26.88 2.46 -11.19
CA PHE A 299 25.73 3.24 -10.72
C PHE A 299 26.17 4.37 -9.78
N GLY A 300 25.35 5.43 -9.72
CA GLY A 300 25.53 6.60 -8.87
C GLY A 300 24.41 6.79 -7.84
N ASP A 301 24.48 7.87 -7.06
CA ASP A 301 23.56 8.12 -5.94
C ASP A 301 22.10 8.31 -6.37
N LYS A 302 21.87 8.76 -7.61
CA LYS A 302 20.53 8.99 -8.18
C LYS A 302 19.90 7.73 -8.75
N ASP A 303 20.64 6.63 -8.78
CA ASP A 303 20.24 5.40 -9.47
C ASP A 303 19.51 4.42 -8.55
N THR A 304 19.48 4.71 -7.25
CA THR A 304 18.74 3.94 -6.26
C THR A 304 17.30 4.44 -6.15
N LYS A 305 16.35 3.50 -6.20
CA LYS A 305 14.91 3.80 -6.11
C LYS A 305 14.49 4.21 -4.70
N SER A 306 15.21 3.72 -3.68
CA SER A 306 15.00 4.05 -2.28
C SER A 306 16.29 4.52 -1.63
N LYS A 307 16.16 5.25 -0.51
CA LYS A 307 17.30 5.72 0.28
C LYS A 307 17.83 4.66 1.28
N VAL A 308 17.38 3.41 1.15
CA VAL A 308 17.85 2.30 1.99
C VAL A 308 19.33 2.05 1.71
N THR A 309 20.11 1.80 2.75
CA THR A 309 21.54 1.54 2.60
C THR A 309 21.79 0.24 1.80
N LEU A 310 22.50 0.36 0.67
CA LEU A 310 23.09 -0.77 -0.08
C LEU A 310 24.40 -1.23 0.59
N LEU A 311 24.62 -2.54 0.61
CA LEU A 311 25.79 -3.22 1.16
C LEU A 311 26.38 -4.14 0.08
N GLU A 312 27.65 -4.49 0.25
CA GLU A 312 28.30 -5.45 -0.64
C GLU A 312 27.63 -6.83 -0.53
N SER A 313 27.53 -7.53 -1.66
CA SER A 313 26.83 -8.80 -1.82
C SER A 313 25.30 -8.74 -1.78
N ASP A 314 24.71 -7.54 -1.75
CA ASP A 314 23.25 -7.44 -1.86
C ASP A 314 22.74 -7.97 -3.18
N HIS A 315 21.64 -8.73 -3.12
CA HIS A 315 20.86 -9.08 -4.29
C HIS A 315 19.87 -7.97 -4.60
N VAL A 316 19.99 -7.37 -5.79
CA VAL A 316 19.23 -6.20 -6.21
C VAL A 316 18.51 -6.43 -7.52
N ARG A 317 17.39 -5.75 -7.70
CA ARG A 317 16.68 -5.60 -8.96
C ARG A 317 16.91 -4.21 -9.51
N PHE A 318 17.14 -4.07 -10.82
CA PHE A 318 17.43 -2.80 -11.46
C PHE A 318 17.02 -2.83 -12.95
N ASN A 319 17.01 -1.67 -13.60
CA ASN A 319 16.92 -1.55 -15.06
C ASN A 319 18.28 -1.13 -15.63
N ILE A 320 18.55 -1.47 -16.88
CA ILE A 320 19.74 -0.97 -17.59
C ILE A 320 19.36 0.32 -18.30
N SER A 321 20.07 1.40 -17.99
CA SER A 321 19.98 2.67 -18.72
C SER A 321 21.16 2.77 -19.68
N THR A 322 20.89 3.02 -20.96
CA THR A 322 21.91 3.19 -22.00
C THR A 322 21.92 4.64 -22.46
N ASP A 323 23.02 5.36 -22.23
CA ASP A 323 23.17 6.72 -22.74
C ASP A 323 23.31 6.69 -24.27
N ARG A 324 22.48 7.49 -24.95
CA ARG A 324 22.41 7.52 -26.41
C ARG A 324 23.67 8.09 -27.05
N ARG A 325 24.44 8.89 -26.32
CA ARG A 325 25.58 9.69 -26.80
C ARG A 325 26.86 8.87 -26.82
N ASP A 326 27.20 8.20 -25.71
CA ASP A 326 28.44 7.43 -25.56
C ASP A 326 28.23 5.91 -25.49
N LYS A 327 26.96 5.46 -25.48
CA LYS A 327 26.56 4.05 -25.33
C LYS A 327 26.97 3.44 -23.99
N LEU A 328 27.24 4.26 -22.98
CA LEU A 328 27.51 3.80 -21.64
C LEU A 328 26.23 3.18 -21.05
N GLU A 329 26.35 1.94 -20.61
CA GLU A 329 25.31 1.25 -19.86
C GLU A 329 25.57 1.36 -18.36
N ARG A 330 24.54 1.69 -17.60
CA ARG A 330 24.56 1.77 -16.14
C ARG A 330 23.31 1.16 -15.53
N ALA A 331 23.42 0.74 -14.27
CA ALA A 331 22.26 0.28 -13.53
C ALA A 331 21.47 1.48 -12.98
N THR A 332 20.14 1.46 -13.12
CA THR A 332 19.23 2.47 -12.59
C THR A 332 17.99 1.82 -11.94
N ASN A 333 17.17 2.58 -11.22
CA ASN A 333 16.02 2.09 -10.47
C ASN A 333 16.36 0.93 -9.52
N ILE A 334 17.54 0.99 -8.89
CA ILE A 334 18.08 -0.10 -8.08
C ILE A 334 17.26 -0.25 -6.80
N GLU A 335 16.82 -1.48 -6.54
CA GLU A 335 15.99 -1.87 -5.42
C GLU A 335 16.54 -3.17 -4.79
N VAL A 336 16.68 -3.20 -3.46
CA VAL A 336 17.12 -4.40 -2.74
C VAL A 336 16.01 -5.44 -2.74
N LEU A 337 16.34 -6.68 -3.11
CA LEU A 337 15.37 -7.77 -3.13
C LEU A 337 15.19 -8.38 -1.72
N PRO A 338 13.96 -8.80 -1.35
CA PRO A 338 13.69 -9.36 -0.03
C PRO A 338 14.48 -10.64 0.31
N ASN A 339 14.91 -11.38 -0.71
CA ASN A 339 15.71 -12.59 -0.56
C ASN A 339 17.21 -12.30 -0.33
N THR A 340 17.66 -11.04 -0.40
CA THR A 340 19.07 -10.66 -0.16
C THR A 340 19.60 -11.26 1.15
N PHE A 341 18.78 -11.24 2.20
CA PHE A 341 19.13 -11.71 3.54
C PHE A 341 19.38 -13.22 3.62
N GLN A 342 18.99 -13.99 2.61
CA GLN A 342 19.26 -15.44 2.53
C GLN A 342 20.66 -15.73 1.98
N PHE A 343 21.26 -14.78 1.27
CA PHE A 343 22.55 -14.93 0.59
C PHE A 343 23.67 -14.11 1.24
N THR A 344 23.32 -13.10 2.04
CA THR A 344 24.27 -12.29 2.80
C THR A 344 24.54 -12.90 4.18
N ASN A 345 25.76 -12.72 4.72
CA ASN A 345 26.08 -13.03 6.12
C ASN A 345 25.61 -11.93 7.11
N GLU A 346 24.53 -11.22 6.76
CA GLU A 346 24.02 -10.08 7.52
C GLU A 346 23.31 -10.56 8.79
N THR A 347 23.72 -10.04 9.96
CA THR A 347 23.07 -10.37 11.23
C THR A 347 21.82 -9.52 11.43
N ARG A 348 20.65 -10.15 11.33
CA ARG A 348 19.34 -9.51 11.49
C ARG A 348 18.90 -9.57 12.96
N GLU A 349 18.71 -8.41 13.56
CA GLU A 349 18.15 -8.26 14.91
C GLU A 349 16.65 -7.94 14.84
N MET A 350 15.93 -8.34 15.89
CA MET A 350 14.50 -8.08 16.03
C MET A 350 14.23 -7.06 17.14
N GLY A 351 13.12 -6.35 17.01
CA GLY A 351 12.69 -5.38 18.01
C GLY A 351 11.33 -4.79 17.73
N VAL A 352 10.92 -3.85 18.58
CA VAL A 352 9.64 -3.15 18.49
C VAL A 352 9.88 -1.64 18.44
N ILE A 353 9.14 -0.93 17.59
CA ILE A 353 9.21 0.54 17.53
C ILE A 353 8.77 1.13 18.88
N ALA A 354 9.72 1.75 19.57
CA ALA A 354 9.52 2.32 20.91
C ALA A 354 9.10 3.79 20.86
N ALA A 355 9.62 4.54 19.88
CA ALA A 355 9.29 5.95 19.69
C ALA A 355 9.48 6.37 18.24
N MET A 356 8.65 7.30 17.78
CA MET A 356 8.73 7.95 16.47
C MET A 356 8.86 9.47 16.65
N ARG A 357 9.64 10.12 15.79
CA ARG A 357 9.88 11.57 15.70
C ARG A 357 9.97 11.99 14.24
N ASP A 358 10.11 13.28 13.96
CA ASP A 358 10.19 13.79 12.58
C ASP A 358 11.46 13.30 11.87
N GLY A 359 11.29 12.33 10.96
CA GLY A 359 12.36 11.77 10.13
C GLY A 359 13.16 10.62 10.75
N PHE A 360 12.94 10.29 12.02
CA PHE A 360 13.69 9.24 12.72
C PHE A 360 12.89 8.56 13.83
N GLY A 361 13.37 7.42 14.32
CA GLY A 361 12.75 6.68 15.41
C GLY A 361 13.74 5.90 16.27
N PHE A 362 13.19 5.21 17.26
CA PHE A 362 13.94 4.34 18.17
C PHE A 362 13.29 2.97 18.29
N ILE A 363 14.10 1.92 18.16
CA ILE A 363 13.69 0.52 18.29
C ILE A 363 14.13 0.02 19.67
N LYS A 364 13.22 -0.66 20.37
CA LYS A 364 13.54 -1.48 21.53
C LYS A 364 13.96 -2.85 21.02
N CYS A 365 15.26 -3.15 21.08
CA CYS A 365 15.81 -4.43 20.65
C CYS A 365 15.42 -5.57 21.59
N VAL A 366 15.35 -6.78 21.02
CA VAL A 366 15.24 -8.02 21.81
C VAL A 366 16.55 -8.31 22.53
N ASP A 367 17.69 -8.18 21.86
CA ASP A 367 18.99 -8.65 22.36
C ASP A 367 19.89 -7.53 22.91
N ARG A 368 19.43 -6.26 22.90
CA ARG A 368 20.21 -5.10 23.37
C ARG A 368 19.47 -4.27 24.41
N ASP A 369 20.25 -3.68 25.32
CA ASP A 369 19.74 -2.83 26.40
C ASP A 369 19.48 -1.38 25.98
N ALA A 370 20.32 -0.86 25.08
CA ALA A 370 20.15 0.47 24.51
C ALA A 370 19.09 0.48 23.41
N ARG A 371 18.27 1.54 23.36
CA ARG A 371 17.37 1.79 22.23
C ARG A 371 18.18 2.09 20.98
N MET A 372 17.83 1.45 19.88
CA MET A 372 18.53 1.63 18.61
C MET A 372 17.89 2.74 17.80
N PHE A 373 18.68 3.76 17.48
CA PHE A 373 18.27 4.85 16.60
C PHE A 373 18.14 4.36 15.15
N PHE A 374 17.19 4.91 14.40
CA PHE A 374 17.10 4.74 12.95
C PHE A 374 16.53 5.97 12.25
N HIS A 375 16.85 6.13 10.96
CA HIS A 375 16.30 7.17 10.10
C HIS A 375 15.22 6.60 9.17
N PHE A 376 14.21 7.38 8.78
CA PHE A 376 13.12 6.90 7.92
C PHE A 376 13.56 6.46 6.52
N SER A 377 14.74 6.90 6.06
CA SER A 377 15.34 6.42 4.81
C SER A 377 15.68 4.93 4.81
N GLU A 378 15.85 4.34 5.99
CA GLU A 378 16.24 2.95 6.15
C GLU A 378 15.04 1.99 6.19
N ILE A 379 13.81 2.50 6.07
CA ILE A 379 12.60 1.68 6.05
C ILE A 379 12.46 1.03 4.68
N MET A 380 12.44 -0.30 4.66
CA MET A 380 12.26 -1.10 3.45
C MET A 380 10.79 -1.17 3.04
N ASP A 381 10.55 -1.46 1.76
CA ASP A 381 9.22 -1.71 1.16
C ASP A 381 8.22 -0.54 1.22
N GLY A 382 8.67 0.67 1.59
CA GLY A 382 7.82 1.88 1.62
C GLY A 382 6.70 1.86 2.67
N ASN A 383 6.72 0.88 3.58
CA ASN A 383 5.68 0.72 4.60
C ASN A 383 5.79 1.79 5.69
N GLN A 384 4.66 2.41 6.05
CA GLN A 384 4.62 3.33 7.16
C GLN A 384 4.71 2.56 8.49
N LEU A 385 5.77 2.83 9.25
CA LEU A 385 5.98 2.28 10.59
C LEU A 385 5.22 3.10 11.64
N HIS A 386 4.65 2.40 12.61
CA HIS A 386 3.95 2.96 13.77
C HIS A 386 4.60 2.49 15.07
N ILE A 387 4.35 3.21 16.16
CA ILE A 387 4.75 2.76 17.50
C ILE A 387 4.12 1.39 17.77
N SER A 388 4.88 0.51 18.42
CA SER A 388 4.53 -0.88 18.68
C SER A 388 4.54 -1.82 17.46
N ASP A 389 4.91 -1.34 16.26
CA ASP A 389 5.19 -2.26 15.16
C ASP A 389 6.43 -3.09 15.44
N GLU A 390 6.34 -4.37 15.07
CA GLU A 390 7.45 -5.32 15.14
C GLU A 390 8.32 -5.19 13.90
N VAL A 391 9.63 -5.19 14.09
CA VAL A 391 10.59 -4.94 13.01
C VAL A 391 11.80 -5.85 13.12
N GLU A 392 12.36 -6.13 11.96
CA GLU A 392 13.66 -6.75 11.78
C GLU A 392 14.59 -5.74 11.11
N PHE A 393 15.83 -5.66 11.56
CA PHE A 393 16.79 -4.65 11.10
C PHE A 393 18.22 -5.15 11.27
N THR A 394 19.17 -4.40 10.73
CA THR A 394 20.60 -4.69 10.87
C THR A 394 21.25 -3.56 11.63
N VAL A 395 22.12 -3.88 12.57
CA VAL A 395 22.85 -2.87 13.35
C VAL A 395 24.22 -2.65 12.75
N VAL A 396 24.51 -1.40 12.40
CA VAL A 396 25.82 -0.98 11.89
C VAL A 396 26.39 0.17 12.73
N PRO A 397 27.72 0.28 12.84
CA PRO A 397 28.36 1.46 13.41
C PRO A 397 28.05 2.70 12.55
N ASP A 398 27.75 3.81 13.21
CA ASP A 398 27.57 5.10 12.57
C ASP A 398 28.90 5.56 11.97
N MET A 399 28.90 5.88 10.67
CA MET A 399 30.09 6.33 9.96
C MET A 399 30.64 7.65 10.47
N LEU A 400 29.80 8.51 11.08
CA LEU A 400 30.24 9.77 11.68
C LEU A 400 30.79 9.58 13.09
N SER A 401 30.45 8.47 13.75
CA SER A 401 30.92 8.14 15.09
C SER A 401 30.92 6.63 15.29
N ALA A 402 32.07 5.98 15.10
CA ALA A 402 32.21 4.52 15.22
C ALA A 402 31.82 3.96 16.62
N GLN A 403 31.68 4.83 17.62
CA GLN A 403 31.21 4.49 18.98
C GLN A 403 29.66 4.40 19.09
N ARG A 404 28.93 4.89 18.09
CA ARG A 404 27.46 4.91 18.08
C ARG A 404 26.97 3.94 17.04
N ASN A 405 26.00 3.09 17.40
CA ASN A 405 25.37 2.18 16.46
C ASN A 405 23.99 2.72 16.05
N HIS A 406 23.56 2.41 14.83
CA HIS A 406 22.18 2.65 14.38
C HIS A 406 21.63 1.43 13.62
N ALA A 407 20.31 1.38 13.47
CA ALA A 407 19.62 0.37 12.69
C ALA A 407 19.42 0.83 11.25
N ILE A 408 19.74 -0.04 10.30
CA ILE A 408 19.49 0.09 8.86
C ILE A 408 18.56 -1.03 8.36
N ARG A 409 18.04 -0.90 7.13
CA ARG A 409 17.27 -1.96 6.44
C ARG A 409 16.12 -2.53 7.27
N ILE A 410 15.27 -1.62 7.73
CA ILE A 410 14.21 -1.91 8.68
C ILE A 410 13.04 -2.48 7.91
N LYS A 411 12.71 -3.73 8.21
CA LYS A 411 11.61 -4.47 7.63
C LYS A 411 10.53 -4.64 8.68
N LYS A 412 9.29 -4.31 8.34
CA LYS A 412 8.14 -4.56 9.20
C LYS A 412 7.83 -6.06 9.25
N LEU A 413 7.59 -6.58 10.45
CA LEU A 413 7.19 -7.97 10.70
C LEU A 413 5.69 -8.07 11.03
N PRO A 414 5.06 -9.23 10.78
CA PRO A 414 3.74 -9.54 11.31
C PRO A 414 3.71 -9.46 12.84
N LYS A 415 2.57 -9.05 13.41
CA LYS A 415 2.40 -8.99 14.87
C LYS A 415 2.53 -10.39 15.49
N GLY A 416 3.23 -10.50 16.62
CA GLY A 416 3.49 -11.73 17.35
C GLY A 416 4.76 -12.48 16.92
N THR A 417 5.56 -11.94 16.01
CA THR A 417 6.83 -12.53 15.55
C THR A 417 7.95 -12.27 16.57
N VAL A 418 7.99 -11.06 17.12
CA VAL A 418 9.05 -10.60 18.03
C VAL A 418 8.71 -11.01 19.46
N SER A 419 9.49 -11.96 19.99
CA SER A 419 9.44 -12.31 21.40
C SER A 419 10.69 -11.87 22.14
N PHE A 420 10.49 -11.07 23.20
CA PHE A 420 11.51 -10.68 24.16
C PHE A 420 11.88 -11.80 25.14
N HIS A 421 11.11 -12.89 25.11
CA HIS A 421 11.17 -13.98 26.07
C HIS A 421 11.23 -15.33 25.36
N THR A 422 11.98 -16.28 25.92
CA THR A 422 11.96 -17.68 25.51
C THR A 422 11.27 -18.45 26.65
N GLN A 423 10.13 -19.05 26.38
CA GLN A 423 9.43 -19.89 27.35
C GLN A 423 9.73 -21.36 27.07
N SER A 424 10.12 -22.11 28.09
CA SER A 424 10.30 -23.55 28.00
C SER A 424 8.94 -24.24 27.81
N GLU A 425 8.87 -25.19 26.88
CA GLU A 425 7.69 -26.08 26.76
C GLU A 425 7.60 -27.07 27.92
N HIS A 426 8.72 -27.30 28.63
CA HIS A 426 8.77 -28.17 29.79
C HIS A 426 8.05 -27.52 30.99
N ARG A 427 7.26 -28.34 31.69
CA ARG A 427 6.60 -27.97 32.94
C ARG A 427 7.38 -28.55 34.10
N PHE A 428 7.87 -27.66 34.94
CA PHE A 428 8.61 -28.00 36.15
C PHE A 428 7.67 -28.04 37.33
N VAL A 429 7.96 -28.91 38.29
CA VAL A 429 7.24 -28.99 39.56
C VAL A 429 8.17 -28.57 40.68
N GLY A 430 7.74 -27.56 41.43
CA GLY A 430 8.50 -26.99 42.53
C GLY A 430 7.65 -26.79 43.77
N THR A 431 8.30 -26.29 44.82
CA THR A 431 7.69 -25.92 46.09
C THR A 431 8.02 -24.46 46.39
N ILE A 432 7.04 -23.70 46.88
CA ILE A 432 7.24 -22.29 47.24
C ILE A 432 8.15 -22.21 48.47
N ASP A 433 9.27 -21.50 48.33
CA ASP A 433 10.23 -21.22 49.40
C ASP A 433 10.06 -19.79 49.95
N LYS A 434 9.73 -18.84 49.06
CA LYS A 434 9.40 -17.46 49.42
C LYS A 434 8.15 -16.99 48.68
N GLU A 435 7.20 -16.40 49.39
CA GLU A 435 5.99 -15.84 48.81
C GLU A 435 6.27 -14.54 48.05
N ALA A 436 5.69 -14.41 46.85
CA ALA A 436 5.70 -13.16 46.10
C ALA A 436 4.77 -12.13 46.76
N THR A 437 5.23 -10.90 46.96
CA THR A 437 4.40 -9.81 47.49
C THR A 437 3.96 -8.86 46.37
N PRO A 438 2.65 -8.70 46.12
CA PRO A 438 2.18 -7.75 45.11
C PRO A 438 2.44 -6.31 45.56
N ALA A 439 2.83 -5.45 44.62
CA ALA A 439 2.92 -4.01 44.87
C ALA A 439 1.54 -3.48 45.29
N LYS A 440 1.44 -2.90 46.50
CA LYS A 440 0.22 -2.22 46.91
C LYS A 440 0.09 -0.90 46.15
N ALA A 441 -0.95 -0.75 45.34
CA ALA A 441 -1.35 0.54 44.80
C ALA A 441 -1.71 1.48 45.96
N THR A 442 -0.79 2.36 46.34
CA THR A 442 -1.05 3.47 47.26
C THR A 442 -1.04 4.77 46.48
N SER A 443 -2.00 5.64 46.78
CA SER A 443 -2.13 6.97 46.19
C SER A 443 -0.86 7.81 46.40
N PRO A 444 -0.58 8.82 45.54
CA PRO A 444 0.76 9.37 45.29
C PRO A 444 1.36 10.24 46.42
N ASN A 445 0.84 10.19 47.65
CA ASN A 445 1.29 11.08 48.72
C ASN A 445 1.87 10.33 49.93
N LYS A 446 3.20 10.48 50.04
CA LYS A 446 4.14 10.19 51.15
C LYS A 446 4.66 8.74 51.32
N GLY A 447 5.91 8.55 50.88
CA GLY A 447 6.99 8.03 51.72
C GLY A 447 7.36 6.54 51.58
N LYS A 448 8.52 6.31 50.95
CA LYS A 448 9.26 5.04 50.74
C LYS A 448 8.47 3.93 50.03
N GLU A 449 8.71 3.83 48.72
CA GLU A 449 8.36 2.67 47.88
C GLU A 449 8.79 1.38 48.59
N LYS A 450 7.83 0.53 48.90
CA LYS A 450 8.10 -0.87 49.22
C LYS A 450 8.01 -1.59 47.87
N GLU A 451 9.17 -1.83 47.25
CA GLU A 451 9.27 -2.52 45.95
C GLU A 451 8.54 -3.86 45.99
N ALA A 452 7.95 -4.25 44.86
CA ALA A 452 7.40 -5.59 44.69
C ALA A 452 8.52 -6.60 44.93
N GLU A 453 8.31 -7.52 45.86
CA GLU A 453 9.31 -8.54 46.18
C GLU A 453 8.94 -9.84 45.45
N ASP A 454 9.86 -10.30 44.60
CA ASP A 454 9.71 -11.57 43.89
C ASP A 454 9.67 -12.73 44.89
N GLY A 455 8.80 -13.70 44.62
CA GLY A 455 8.76 -14.97 45.32
C GLY A 455 9.81 -15.93 44.75
N ILE A 456 10.08 -17.03 45.46
CA ILE A 456 11.08 -18.04 45.07
C ILE A 456 10.43 -19.41 45.08
N ILE A 457 10.60 -20.15 43.97
CA ILE A 457 10.24 -21.56 43.84
C ILE A 457 11.51 -22.38 43.89
N VAL A 458 11.55 -23.41 44.75
CA VAL A 458 12.59 -24.44 44.74
C VAL A 458 12.08 -25.64 43.93
N TYR A 459 12.84 -26.09 42.95
CA TYR A 459 12.49 -27.24 42.11
C TYR A 459 13.70 -28.16 41.92
N ASP A 460 13.44 -29.40 41.52
CA ASP A 460 14.49 -30.38 41.21
C ASP A 460 14.57 -30.54 39.69
N ASP A 461 15.78 -30.43 39.15
CA ASP A 461 16.07 -30.75 37.76
C ASP A 461 17.21 -31.76 37.72
N CYS A 462 16.93 -32.98 37.23
CA CYS A 462 17.88 -34.08 37.12
C CYS A 462 18.64 -34.40 38.43
N GLY A 463 18.00 -34.26 39.59
CA GLY A 463 18.59 -34.50 40.91
C GLY A 463 19.38 -33.31 41.49
N VAL A 464 19.35 -32.15 40.83
CA VAL A 464 19.92 -30.89 41.34
C VAL A 464 18.79 -29.98 41.79
N LYS A 465 18.85 -29.53 43.06
CA LYS A 465 17.93 -28.51 43.58
C LYS A 465 18.30 -27.14 43.06
N LEU A 466 17.36 -26.49 42.37
CA LEU A 466 17.47 -25.16 41.81
C LEU A 466 16.41 -24.23 42.40
N THR A 467 16.65 -22.93 42.29
CA THR A 467 15.71 -21.88 42.71
C THR A 467 15.41 -20.96 41.54
N ILE A 468 14.15 -20.57 41.38
CA ILE A 468 13.72 -19.64 40.34
C ILE A 468 12.77 -18.58 40.91
N PRO A 469 12.97 -17.28 40.57
CA PRO A 469 12.08 -16.23 41.00
C PRO A 469 10.75 -16.26 40.24
N TYR A 470 9.66 -15.88 40.89
CA TYR A 470 8.34 -15.72 40.27
C TYR A 470 7.65 -14.45 40.77
N GLN A 471 6.78 -13.86 39.95
CA GLN A 471 6.01 -12.68 40.34
C GLN A 471 4.55 -13.04 40.59
N ALA A 472 3.89 -12.28 41.47
CA ALA A 472 2.47 -12.50 41.81
C ALA A 472 1.54 -12.39 40.59
N LYS A 473 1.93 -11.65 39.55
CA LYS A 473 1.16 -11.50 38.29
C LYS A 473 1.20 -12.74 37.40
N ASP A 474 2.21 -13.60 37.57
CA ASP A 474 2.47 -14.77 36.73
C ASP A 474 1.86 -16.06 37.34
N VAL A 475 1.11 -15.91 38.44
CA VAL A 475 0.33 -16.96 39.10
C VAL A 475 -1.02 -17.12 38.40
N GLU A 476 -1.34 -18.35 38.00
CA GLU A 476 -2.63 -18.73 37.43
C GLU A 476 -3.64 -19.10 38.54
N GLY A 477 -4.80 -18.45 38.55
CA GLY A 477 -5.90 -18.71 39.48
C GLY A 477 -6.13 -17.59 40.49
N SER A 478 -7.20 -17.68 41.26
CA SER A 478 -7.63 -16.63 42.21
C SER A 478 -6.84 -16.63 43.52
N THR A 479 -5.93 -17.58 43.73
CA THR A 479 -5.25 -17.75 45.01
C THR A 479 -3.73 -17.77 44.88
N ASN A 480 -3.05 -16.93 45.66
CA ASN A 480 -1.60 -16.90 45.72
C ASN A 480 -1.02 -18.18 46.38
N PRO A 481 0.10 -18.72 45.87
CA PRO A 481 0.82 -19.84 46.50
C PRO A 481 1.41 -19.42 47.86
N GLN A 482 1.34 -20.30 48.86
CA GLN A 482 1.95 -20.10 50.18
C GLN A 482 3.24 -20.92 50.34
N ILE A 483 4.10 -20.54 51.29
CA ILE A 483 5.32 -21.31 51.62
C ILE A 483 4.97 -22.79 51.85
N GLY A 484 5.63 -23.69 51.13
CA GLY A 484 5.41 -25.14 51.20
C GLY A 484 4.39 -25.70 50.21
N ASP A 485 3.69 -24.86 49.45
CA ASP A 485 2.77 -25.32 48.41
C ASP A 485 3.50 -25.88 47.19
N LYS A 486 2.95 -26.94 46.58
CA LYS A 486 3.46 -27.49 45.32
C LYS A 486 2.84 -26.78 44.13
N VAL A 487 3.71 -26.31 43.24
CA VAL A 487 3.34 -25.59 42.04
C VAL A 487 3.96 -26.21 40.80
N GLU A 488 3.22 -26.17 39.70
CA GLU A 488 3.70 -26.38 38.35
C GLU A 488 4.03 -25.02 37.73
N PHE A 489 5.09 -24.92 36.93
CA PHE A 489 5.43 -23.68 36.23
C PHE A 489 6.25 -23.97 34.98
N CYS A 490 6.36 -22.99 34.10
CA CYS A 490 7.30 -22.98 32.99
C CYS A 490 8.43 -21.99 33.27
N VAL A 491 9.63 -22.26 32.75
CA VAL A 491 10.76 -21.32 32.85
C VAL A 491 10.70 -20.36 31.66
N CYS A 492 10.70 -19.06 31.96
CA CYS A 492 10.74 -17.99 30.99
C CYS A 492 12.06 -17.25 31.12
N GLU A 493 12.85 -17.24 30.04
CA GLU A 493 14.10 -16.53 29.96
C GLU A 493 13.94 -15.23 29.17
N VAL A 494 14.31 -14.11 29.77
CA VAL A 494 14.40 -12.84 29.07
C VAL A 494 15.66 -12.87 28.19
N LYS A 495 15.49 -12.97 26.86
CA LYS A 495 16.61 -13.11 25.90
C LYS A 495 17.71 -12.07 26.08
N ARG A 496 17.31 -10.81 26.38
CA ARG A 496 18.23 -9.69 26.63
C ARG A 496 19.19 -9.92 27.80
N THR A 497 18.72 -10.50 28.90
CA THR A 497 19.45 -10.54 30.18
C THR A 497 19.87 -11.93 30.59
N GLY A 498 19.34 -12.98 29.94
CA GLY A 498 19.45 -14.36 30.39
C GLY A 498 18.73 -14.64 31.72
N LEU A 499 18.05 -13.64 32.29
CA LEU A 499 17.32 -13.78 33.55
C LEU A 499 16.14 -14.74 33.35
N GLN A 500 16.11 -15.79 34.16
CA GLN A 500 15.05 -16.78 34.17
C GLN A 500 14.05 -16.49 35.29
N THR A 501 12.77 -16.59 34.96
CA THR A 501 11.64 -16.40 35.86
C THR A 501 10.61 -17.50 35.64
N ALA A 502 9.89 -17.88 36.69
CA ALA A 502 8.80 -18.84 36.55
C ALA A 502 7.53 -18.12 36.11
N VAL A 503 6.92 -18.62 35.03
CA VAL A 503 5.65 -18.14 34.46
C VAL A 503 4.63 -19.27 34.40
N SER A 504 3.35 -18.92 34.24
CA SER A 504 2.25 -19.90 34.28
C SER A 504 2.29 -20.73 35.57
N VAL A 505 2.54 -20.07 36.71
CA VAL A 505 2.67 -20.72 38.01
C VAL A 505 1.29 -21.19 38.45
N ARG A 506 1.06 -22.50 38.43
CA ARG A 506 -0.20 -23.15 38.75
C ARG A 506 -0.07 -24.03 39.98
N MET A 507 -1.08 -24.01 40.83
CA MET A 507 -1.14 -24.87 42.02
C MET A 507 -1.42 -26.33 41.62
N LEU A 508 -0.54 -27.27 42.01
CA LEU A 508 -0.75 -28.72 41.79
C LEU A 508 -1.38 -29.43 42.99
N GLY A 509 -1.24 -28.85 44.19
CA GLY A 509 -1.81 -29.41 45.40
C GLY A 509 -1.36 -28.63 46.62
N ARG A 510 -2.33 -28.19 47.43
CA ARG A 510 -2.07 -27.61 48.75
C ARG A 510 -1.94 -28.72 49.78
N ASN A 511 -0.94 -28.61 50.64
CA ASN A 511 -0.81 -29.47 51.81
C ASN A 511 -1.94 -29.10 52.80
N TYR A 512 -3.09 -29.77 52.72
CA TYR A 512 -4.25 -29.45 53.56
C TYR A 512 -4.42 -30.42 54.73
N SER A 513 -4.31 -29.86 55.94
CA SER A 513 -4.65 -30.51 57.21
C SER A 513 -6.12 -30.29 57.64
N SER A 514 -6.99 -29.76 56.77
CA SER A 514 -8.40 -29.44 57.09
C SER A 514 -9.37 -30.45 56.45
N LYS A 515 -10.24 -31.07 57.25
CA LYS A 515 -11.29 -31.99 56.80
C LYS A 515 -12.25 -31.29 55.83
N ARG A 516 -12.41 -31.83 54.62
CA ARG A 516 -13.47 -31.43 53.68
C ARG A 516 -14.81 -32.03 54.12
N LEU A 517 -15.88 -31.26 54.01
CA LEU A 517 -17.24 -31.65 54.34
C LEU A 517 -18.13 -31.53 53.10
N LEU A 518 -19.18 -32.33 53.05
CA LEU A 518 -20.22 -32.27 52.02
C LEU A 518 -21.45 -31.54 52.54
N GLY A 519 -22.18 -30.91 51.63
CA GLY A 519 -23.47 -30.28 51.90
C GLY A 519 -24.22 -29.96 50.62
N TYR A 520 -25.35 -29.27 50.76
CA TYR A 520 -26.26 -28.95 49.67
C TYR A 520 -26.55 -27.46 49.64
N VAL A 521 -26.62 -26.84 48.46
CA VAL A 521 -26.93 -25.42 48.34
C VAL A 521 -28.36 -25.15 48.83
N ALA A 522 -28.51 -24.44 49.95
CA ALA A 522 -29.80 -24.18 50.60
C ALA A 522 -30.43 -22.85 50.19
N ALA A 523 -29.60 -21.83 49.95
CA ALA A 523 -30.04 -20.51 49.49
C ALA A 523 -28.91 -19.77 48.77
N LEU A 524 -29.28 -19.02 47.72
CA LEU A 524 -28.37 -18.18 46.93
C LEU A 524 -28.91 -16.74 46.92
N LYS A 525 -28.10 -15.77 47.34
CA LYS A 525 -28.46 -14.32 47.38
C LYS A 525 -27.58 -13.52 46.42
N ASP A 526 -27.38 -12.23 46.65
CA ASP A 526 -26.65 -11.39 45.68
C ASP A 526 -25.15 -11.67 45.65
N ASN A 527 -24.53 -11.81 46.82
CA ASN A 527 -23.07 -11.96 46.95
C ASN A 527 -22.65 -13.14 47.85
N PHE A 528 -23.61 -13.90 48.34
CA PHE A 528 -23.38 -14.98 49.31
C PHE A 528 -24.48 -16.02 49.22
N GLY A 529 -24.21 -17.20 49.78
CA GLY A 529 -25.19 -18.27 49.89
C GLY A 529 -25.08 -19.02 51.22
N PHE A 530 -25.93 -20.03 51.35
CA PHE A 530 -25.97 -20.93 52.48
C PHE A 530 -25.93 -22.38 52.01
N ILE A 531 -25.16 -23.20 52.72
CA ILE A 531 -25.01 -24.64 52.47
C ILE A 531 -25.68 -25.39 53.61
N GLU A 532 -26.71 -26.18 53.31
CA GLU A 532 -27.26 -27.18 54.20
C GLU A 532 -26.20 -28.24 54.49
N THR A 533 -26.00 -28.55 55.77
CA THR A 533 -25.07 -29.61 56.19
C THR A 533 -25.55 -30.98 55.71
N ALA A 534 -24.64 -31.95 55.58
CA ALA A 534 -25.02 -33.34 55.24
C ALA A 534 -26.00 -33.99 56.25
N ASN A 535 -26.09 -33.46 57.47
CA ASN A 535 -27.05 -33.89 58.49
C ASN A 535 -28.43 -33.23 58.34
N HIS A 536 -28.61 -32.33 57.38
CA HIS A 536 -29.84 -31.62 57.11
C HIS A 536 -30.35 -30.77 58.30
N ASP A 537 -29.49 -30.45 59.28
CA ASP A 537 -29.87 -29.83 60.57
C ASP A 537 -29.56 -28.33 60.63
N LYS A 538 -28.58 -27.88 59.85
CA LYS A 538 -28.01 -26.52 59.92
C LYS A 538 -27.68 -26.00 58.53
N GLU A 539 -27.53 -24.69 58.45
CA GLU A 539 -26.96 -24.01 57.29
C GLU A 539 -25.63 -23.33 57.64
N ILE A 540 -24.71 -23.33 56.69
CA ILE A 540 -23.39 -22.70 56.78
C ILE A 540 -23.30 -21.59 55.74
N PHE A 541 -22.93 -20.39 56.18
CA PHE A 541 -22.73 -19.24 55.31
C PHE A 541 -21.47 -19.40 54.45
N PHE A 542 -21.55 -19.04 53.17
CA PHE A 542 -20.37 -18.85 52.30
C PHE A 542 -20.51 -17.57 51.46
N HIS A 543 -19.39 -16.91 51.20
CA HIS A 543 -19.34 -15.78 50.27
C HIS A 543 -19.07 -16.29 48.85
N TYR A 544 -19.58 -15.63 47.81
CA TYR A 544 -19.37 -16.08 46.43
C TYR A 544 -17.90 -16.11 46.00
N SER A 545 -17.04 -15.30 46.64
CA SER A 545 -15.58 -15.40 46.45
C SER A 545 -14.98 -16.74 46.86
N GLU A 546 -15.67 -17.50 47.71
CA GLU A 546 -15.23 -18.80 48.18
C GLU A 546 -15.68 -19.94 47.27
N TYR A 547 -16.54 -19.67 46.27
CA TYR A 547 -16.96 -20.66 45.29
C TYR A 547 -15.95 -20.74 44.14
N CYS A 548 -15.37 -21.92 43.95
CA CYS A 548 -14.38 -22.20 42.91
C CYS A 548 -15.07 -22.69 41.63
N GLY A 549 -15.87 -21.83 41.01
CA GLY A 549 -16.59 -22.13 39.76
C GLY A 549 -17.38 -20.93 39.26
N ASP A 550 -18.13 -21.14 38.18
CA ASP A 550 -19.05 -20.12 37.67
C ASP A 550 -20.33 -20.07 38.52
N ILE A 551 -20.61 -18.91 39.13
CA ILE A 551 -21.74 -18.73 40.06
C ILE A 551 -23.07 -18.98 39.35
N ASP A 552 -23.16 -18.66 38.05
CA ASP A 552 -24.37 -18.85 37.25
C ASP A 552 -24.70 -20.34 37.03
N SER A 553 -23.75 -21.24 37.30
CA SER A 553 -23.94 -22.70 37.22
C SER A 553 -24.41 -23.36 38.52
N LEU A 554 -24.53 -22.58 39.60
CA LEU A 554 -24.88 -23.04 40.93
C LEU A 554 -26.39 -22.92 41.16
N GLU A 555 -27.05 -24.02 41.47
CA GLU A 555 -28.49 -24.12 41.67
C GLU A 555 -28.84 -24.60 43.09
N LEU A 556 -30.06 -24.34 43.53
CA LEU A 556 -30.55 -24.84 44.83
C LEU A 556 -30.61 -26.36 44.82
N GLY A 557 -30.08 -26.99 45.88
CA GLY A 557 -29.98 -28.44 46.02
C GLY A 557 -28.70 -29.05 45.43
N ASP A 558 -27.84 -28.27 44.76
CA ASP A 558 -26.55 -28.77 44.28
C ASP A 558 -25.68 -29.31 45.41
N THR A 559 -25.04 -30.45 45.17
CA THR A 559 -24.05 -31.01 46.09
C THR A 559 -22.75 -30.22 46.00
N VAL A 560 -22.27 -29.77 47.14
CA VAL A 560 -21.03 -29.01 47.25
C VAL A 560 -20.10 -29.59 48.31
N GLU A 561 -18.81 -29.53 48.03
CA GLU A 561 -17.75 -29.80 49.00
C GLU A 561 -17.17 -28.48 49.50
N TYR A 562 -16.96 -28.35 50.81
CA TYR A 562 -16.44 -27.14 51.44
C TYR A 562 -15.55 -27.46 52.64
N SER A 563 -14.80 -26.46 53.10
CA SER A 563 -14.02 -26.51 54.34
C SER A 563 -14.58 -25.51 55.35
N LEU A 564 -14.67 -25.88 56.62
CA LEU A 564 -15.08 -24.93 57.66
C LEU A 564 -13.94 -24.00 58.03
N SER A 565 -14.21 -22.70 58.06
CA SER A 565 -13.35 -21.69 58.64
C SER A 565 -14.00 -21.02 59.83
N LYS A 566 -13.19 -20.76 60.86
CA LYS A 566 -13.60 -19.95 62.02
C LYS A 566 -13.23 -18.50 61.72
N GLY A 567 -14.23 -17.70 61.38
CA GLY A 567 -14.06 -16.26 61.22
C GLY A 567 -13.84 -15.55 62.56
N LYS A 568 -13.52 -14.26 62.51
CA LYS A 568 -13.49 -13.41 63.70
C LYS A 568 -14.90 -13.33 64.32
N GLY A 569 -15.07 -13.86 65.53
CA GLY A 569 -16.30 -13.74 66.32
C GLY A 569 -17.22 -14.97 66.34
N ASN A 570 -16.68 -16.18 66.52
CA ASN A 570 -17.43 -17.46 66.64
C ASN A 570 -18.40 -17.81 65.50
N LYS A 571 -18.45 -17.01 64.43
CA LYS A 571 -19.21 -17.31 63.22
C LYS A 571 -18.41 -18.28 62.35
N VAL A 572 -19.04 -19.40 62.03
CA VAL A 572 -18.48 -20.44 61.17
C VAL A 572 -18.93 -20.18 59.74
N SER A 573 -17.97 -20.16 58.81
CA SER A 573 -18.20 -19.97 57.37
C SER A 573 -17.62 -21.14 56.58
N ALA A 574 -18.18 -21.39 55.41
CA ALA A 574 -17.64 -22.31 54.44
C ALA A 574 -16.70 -21.57 53.48
N GLU A 575 -15.50 -22.13 53.32
CA GLU A 575 -14.47 -21.68 52.38
C GLU A 575 -14.18 -22.77 51.36
N LYS A 576 -13.67 -22.38 50.19
CA LYS A 576 -13.28 -23.31 49.10
C LYS A 576 -14.44 -24.22 48.68
N VAL A 577 -15.61 -23.62 48.51
CA VAL A 577 -16.83 -24.29 48.07
C VAL A 577 -16.64 -24.73 46.62
N ASN A 578 -16.84 -26.01 46.34
CA ASN A 578 -16.75 -26.58 44.99
C ASN A 578 -18.00 -27.40 44.72
N LYS A 579 -18.63 -27.22 43.55
CA LYS A 579 -19.71 -28.11 43.09
C LYS A 579 -19.11 -29.49 42.80
N THR A 580 -19.73 -30.53 43.34
CA THR A 580 -19.29 -31.92 43.16
C THR A 580 -20.43 -32.76 42.61
N HIS A 581 -20.10 -33.68 41.71
CA HIS A 581 -21.05 -34.72 41.33
C HIS A 581 -21.07 -35.77 42.43
N ALA A 582 -22.26 -36.19 42.85
CA ALA A 582 -22.43 -37.14 43.95
C ALA A 582 -21.56 -38.40 43.74
N VAL A 583 -20.53 -38.57 44.59
CA VAL A 583 -19.73 -39.79 44.68
C VAL A 583 -20.23 -40.56 45.90
N ASN A 584 -20.96 -41.65 45.66
CA ASN A 584 -21.39 -42.69 46.60
C ASN A 584 -22.26 -42.30 47.82
N GLY A 585 -23.51 -42.79 47.80
CA GLY A 585 -24.42 -42.95 48.95
C GLY A 585 -25.31 -41.73 49.17
N ILE A 586 -26.63 -41.81 49.32
CA ILE A 586 -27.46 -42.91 49.83
C ILE A 586 -28.77 -42.87 49.03
N THR A 587 -29.13 -43.95 48.34
CA THR A 587 -30.53 -44.16 47.92
C THR A 587 -31.30 -44.53 49.18
N GLU A 588 -31.68 -43.53 49.96
CA GLU A 588 -32.72 -43.70 50.96
C GLU A 588 -34.03 -43.76 50.20
N GLU A 589 -34.54 -44.98 50.01
CA GLU A 589 -35.88 -45.18 49.47
C GLU A 589 -36.88 -44.52 50.43
N ALA A 590 -37.50 -43.44 49.97
CA ALA A 590 -38.63 -42.83 50.65
C ALA A 590 -39.76 -43.86 50.77
N ASP A 591 -40.47 -43.86 51.89
CA ASP A 591 -41.68 -44.64 52.06
C ASP A 591 -42.65 -44.27 50.91
N PRO A 592 -43.18 -45.25 50.14
CA PRO A 592 -44.09 -44.97 49.04
C PRO A 592 -45.39 -44.30 49.52
N THR A 593 -45.71 -44.38 50.81
CA THR A 593 -46.89 -43.76 51.42
C THR A 593 -46.84 -42.23 51.30
N VAL A 594 -47.82 -41.66 50.62
CA VAL A 594 -47.98 -40.21 50.48
C VAL A 594 -48.87 -39.70 51.61
N TYR A 595 -48.30 -38.87 52.46
CA TYR A 595 -48.99 -38.17 53.54
C TYR A 595 -49.47 -36.80 53.04
N SER A 596 -50.58 -36.34 53.60
CA SER A 596 -51.00 -34.93 53.51
C SER A 596 -50.63 -34.23 54.81
N GLY A 597 -50.24 -32.96 54.73
CA GLY A 597 -49.88 -32.20 55.91
C GLY A 597 -49.99 -30.70 55.72
N LYS A 598 -49.79 -29.98 56.82
CA LYS A 598 -49.79 -28.52 56.86
C LYS A 598 -48.45 -28.02 57.35
N VAL A 599 -47.88 -27.05 56.63
CA VAL A 599 -46.60 -26.44 57.00
C VAL A 599 -46.82 -25.59 58.24
N ILE A 600 -46.30 -26.01 59.38
CA ILE A 600 -46.40 -25.25 60.64
C ILE A 600 -45.23 -24.27 60.79
N ARG A 601 -44.11 -24.54 60.10
CA ARG A 601 -42.93 -23.68 60.09
C ARG A 601 -42.20 -23.79 58.75
N PRO A 602 -41.91 -22.68 58.06
CA PRO A 602 -41.21 -22.70 56.79
C PRO A 602 -39.70 -22.87 56.97
N LEU A 603 -38.95 -23.02 55.86
CA LEU A 603 -37.48 -23.00 55.88
C LEU A 603 -36.95 -21.61 56.27
N ARG A 604 -35.75 -21.58 56.84
CA ARG A 604 -35.11 -20.32 57.27
C ARG A 604 -34.85 -19.35 56.12
N SER A 605 -34.72 -19.87 54.91
CA SER A 605 -34.60 -19.07 53.69
C SER A 605 -35.89 -18.29 53.36
N VAL A 606 -37.05 -18.74 53.86
CA VAL A 606 -38.36 -18.10 53.71
C VAL A 606 -38.69 -17.21 54.90
N ASP A 607 -38.38 -17.67 56.12
CA ASP A 607 -38.46 -16.86 57.35
C ASP A 607 -37.07 -16.71 58.00
N PRO A 608 -36.30 -15.67 57.66
CA PRO A 608 -34.97 -15.45 58.22
C PRO A 608 -34.96 -15.10 59.71
N THR A 609 -36.12 -14.78 60.30
CA THR A 609 -36.22 -14.39 61.72
C THR A 609 -36.12 -15.58 62.67
N GLN A 610 -36.31 -16.81 62.16
CA GLN A 610 -36.19 -18.02 62.95
C GLN A 610 -34.74 -18.45 63.18
N THR A 611 -34.54 -19.24 64.24
CA THR A 611 -33.23 -19.78 64.64
C THR A 611 -32.90 -21.10 63.95
N GLU A 612 -33.88 -21.96 63.73
CA GLU A 612 -33.71 -23.29 63.16
C GLU A 612 -33.68 -23.24 61.63
N TYR A 613 -32.81 -24.04 61.02
CA TYR A 613 -32.72 -24.15 59.57
C TYR A 613 -33.94 -24.85 58.95
N GLN A 614 -34.21 -26.09 59.42
CA GLN A 614 -35.23 -27.00 58.90
C GLN A 614 -36.61 -26.36 58.93
N GLY A 615 -37.52 -26.65 57.99
CA GLY A 615 -38.96 -26.40 58.16
C GLY A 615 -39.64 -27.53 58.93
N MET A 616 -40.94 -27.40 59.21
CA MET A 616 -41.76 -28.43 59.88
C MET A 616 -43.13 -28.57 59.21
N ILE A 617 -43.55 -29.82 58.99
CA ILE A 617 -44.86 -30.19 58.47
C ILE A 617 -45.58 -31.03 59.52
N GLU A 618 -46.84 -30.69 59.81
CA GLU A 618 -47.72 -31.50 60.65
C GLU A 618 -48.63 -32.37 59.79
N VAL A 619 -48.76 -33.66 60.10
CA VAL A 619 -49.59 -34.61 59.35
C VAL A 619 -51.07 -34.28 59.51
N MET A 620 -51.80 -34.36 58.40
CA MET A 620 -53.23 -34.15 58.32
C MET A 620 -53.90 -35.39 57.69
N GLU A 621 -54.97 -35.88 58.32
CA GLU A 621 -55.81 -36.96 57.80
C GLU A 621 -57.28 -36.51 57.84
N ASP A 622 -58.01 -36.65 56.73
CA ASP A 622 -59.42 -36.21 56.57
C ASP A 622 -59.72 -34.76 57.01
N GLY A 623 -58.72 -33.87 56.96
CA GLY A 623 -58.84 -32.46 57.31
C GLY A 623 -58.60 -32.15 58.79
N GLU A 624 -58.33 -33.15 59.62
CA GLU A 624 -57.95 -33.01 61.03
C GLU A 624 -56.44 -33.19 61.24
N MET A 625 -55.89 -32.47 62.22
CA MET A 625 -54.45 -32.46 62.52
C MET A 625 -54.13 -33.60 63.49
N LYS A 626 -53.19 -34.49 63.13
CA LYS A 626 -52.81 -35.65 63.96
C LYS A 626 -51.81 -35.33 65.07
N GLY A 627 -51.18 -34.14 65.05
CA GLY A 627 -50.12 -33.77 65.99
C GLY A 627 -48.74 -34.36 65.69
N GLU A 628 -48.61 -35.24 64.69
CA GLU A 628 -47.32 -35.77 64.23
C GLU A 628 -46.61 -34.72 63.36
N VAL A 629 -45.35 -34.41 63.67
CA VAL A 629 -44.58 -33.37 62.97
C VAL A 629 -43.26 -33.91 62.43
N TYR A 630 -42.93 -33.54 61.19
CA TYR A 630 -41.73 -33.97 60.50
C TYR A 630 -40.93 -32.78 59.96
N PRO A 631 -39.60 -32.75 60.20
CA PRO A 631 -38.74 -31.70 59.67
C PRO A 631 -38.47 -31.89 58.18
N PHE A 632 -38.19 -30.79 57.48
CA PHE A 632 -37.74 -30.82 56.09
C PHE A 632 -36.64 -29.81 55.81
N GLY A 633 -35.76 -30.14 54.85
CA GLY A 633 -34.69 -29.27 54.32
C GLY A 633 -34.91 -28.93 52.85
N ILE A 634 -33.95 -28.24 52.22
CA ILE A 634 -34.02 -27.96 50.76
C ILE A 634 -33.99 -29.25 49.95
N VAL A 635 -33.31 -30.27 50.47
CA VAL A 635 -33.22 -31.59 49.84
C VAL A 635 -34.56 -32.35 49.88
N GLY A 636 -35.45 -32.06 50.84
CA GLY A 636 -36.79 -32.65 50.92
C GLY A 636 -37.81 -32.06 49.93
N MET A 637 -37.56 -30.89 49.37
CA MET A 637 -38.45 -30.22 48.42
C MET A 637 -38.46 -30.95 47.06
N ALA A 638 -39.64 -31.27 46.49
CA ALA A 638 -39.69 -31.85 45.15
C ALA A 638 -39.19 -30.87 44.07
N ASN A 639 -39.54 -29.59 44.21
CA ASN A 639 -39.01 -28.48 43.42
C ASN A 639 -38.16 -27.57 44.32
N LYS A 640 -36.85 -27.51 44.06
CA LYS A 640 -35.88 -26.77 44.90
C LYS A 640 -36.08 -25.26 44.87
N GLY A 641 -36.71 -24.72 43.83
CA GLY A 641 -37.05 -23.30 43.73
C GLY A 641 -38.33 -22.91 44.47
N ASP A 642 -39.15 -23.89 44.88
CA ASP A 642 -40.44 -23.64 45.51
C ASP A 642 -40.24 -23.24 46.98
N CYS A 643 -41.06 -22.31 47.46
CA CYS A 643 -40.99 -21.81 48.84
C CYS A 643 -42.29 -22.10 49.58
N LEU A 644 -42.21 -22.88 50.65
CA LEU A 644 -43.37 -23.23 51.48
C LEU A 644 -43.62 -22.18 52.56
N GLN A 645 -44.87 -21.74 52.70
CA GLN A 645 -45.31 -20.79 53.72
C GLN A 645 -46.03 -21.47 54.88
N LYS A 646 -46.01 -20.82 56.04
CA LYS A 646 -46.79 -21.28 57.20
C LYS A 646 -48.27 -21.32 56.86
N GLY A 647 -48.88 -22.48 57.05
CA GLY A 647 -50.29 -22.74 56.84
C GLY A 647 -50.61 -23.42 55.51
N GLU A 648 -49.64 -23.59 54.61
CA GLU A 648 -49.86 -24.26 53.33
C GLU A 648 -50.07 -25.76 53.48
N THR A 649 -50.95 -26.30 52.67
CA THR A 649 -51.19 -27.75 52.57
C THR A 649 -50.21 -28.36 51.57
N VAL A 650 -49.57 -29.45 51.97
CA VAL A 650 -48.55 -30.16 51.19
C VAL A 650 -48.84 -31.65 51.16
N LYS A 651 -48.37 -32.31 50.10
CA LYS A 651 -48.20 -33.76 50.05
C LYS A 651 -46.73 -34.08 50.16
N PHE A 652 -46.39 -35.12 50.90
CA PHE A 652 -45.00 -35.49 51.14
C PHE A 652 -44.89 -36.98 51.44
N GLN A 653 -43.67 -37.49 51.38
CA GLN A 653 -43.30 -38.84 51.78
C GLN A 653 -42.34 -38.77 52.95
N LEU A 654 -42.21 -39.86 53.69
CA LEU A 654 -41.29 -39.96 54.81
C LEU A 654 -40.04 -40.72 54.41
N CYS A 655 -38.89 -40.26 54.88
CA CYS A 655 -37.60 -40.87 54.62
C CYS A 655 -36.74 -40.83 55.88
N VAL A 656 -36.00 -41.90 56.16
CA VAL A 656 -35.15 -42.00 57.36
C VAL A 656 -33.69 -41.76 56.95
N LEU A 657 -33.12 -40.65 57.41
CA LEU A 657 -31.73 -40.29 57.12
C LEU A 657 -30.73 -41.18 57.85
N GLY A 658 -29.86 -41.85 57.10
CA GLY A 658 -28.95 -42.91 57.57
C GLY A 658 -27.82 -42.42 58.49
N GLN A 659 -27.52 -41.12 58.54
CA GLN A 659 -26.45 -40.58 59.40
C GLN A 659 -26.90 -40.26 60.84
N ASN A 660 -28.19 -39.97 61.04
CA ASN A 660 -28.73 -39.55 62.34
C ASN A 660 -30.02 -40.29 62.75
N GLY A 661 -30.58 -41.14 61.88
CA GLY A 661 -31.83 -41.88 62.10
C GLY A 661 -33.07 -40.99 62.15
N GLN A 662 -32.97 -39.73 61.71
CA GLN A 662 -34.09 -38.78 61.75
C GLN A 662 -35.04 -39.03 60.58
N THR A 663 -36.32 -39.20 60.88
CA THR A 663 -37.36 -39.22 59.84
C THR A 663 -37.64 -37.80 59.36
N MET A 664 -37.48 -37.55 58.07
CA MET A 664 -37.72 -36.25 57.43
C MET A 664 -38.79 -36.36 56.35
N ALA A 665 -39.48 -35.25 56.12
CA ALA A 665 -40.39 -35.12 54.99
C ALA A 665 -39.59 -34.85 53.71
N VAL A 666 -39.85 -35.66 52.68
CA VAL A 666 -39.21 -35.61 51.36
C VAL A 666 -40.27 -35.64 50.26
N ASN A 667 -39.86 -35.35 49.02
CA ASN A 667 -40.75 -35.21 47.87
C ASN A 667 -41.95 -34.29 48.15
N ILE A 668 -41.67 -33.19 48.86
CA ILE A 668 -42.72 -32.28 49.32
C ILE A 668 -43.23 -31.48 48.14
N THR A 669 -44.53 -31.58 47.91
CA THR A 669 -45.26 -30.90 46.83
C THR A 669 -46.39 -30.06 47.44
N PRO A 670 -46.39 -28.74 47.26
CA PRO A 670 -47.48 -27.90 47.74
C PRO A 670 -48.74 -28.14 46.90
N PHE A 671 -49.90 -28.11 47.56
CA PHE A 671 -51.19 -28.15 46.90
C PHE A 671 -51.75 -26.73 46.81
N ARG A 672 -51.56 -26.08 45.66
CA ARG A 672 -51.98 -24.68 45.42
C ARG A 672 -52.94 -24.59 44.24
N ARG A 673 -54.14 -24.08 44.49
CA ARG A 673 -55.13 -23.73 43.46
C ARG A 673 -55.71 -22.36 43.75
N ALA A 674 -55.78 -21.51 42.73
CA ALA A 674 -56.38 -20.18 42.84
C ALA A 674 -56.89 -19.70 41.47
N THR A 675 -57.63 -18.59 41.46
CA THR A 675 -58.18 -18.00 40.23
C THR A 675 -57.26 -16.92 39.67
N VAL A 676 -57.17 -16.86 38.35
CA VAL A 676 -56.50 -15.78 37.61
C VAL A 676 -57.34 -14.52 37.73
N GLU A 677 -56.75 -13.42 38.21
CA GLU A 677 -57.45 -12.15 38.34
C GLU A 677 -57.46 -11.38 37.02
N CYS A 678 -56.30 -11.24 36.39
CA CYS A 678 -56.16 -10.59 35.10
C CYS A 678 -54.86 -11.01 34.39
N VAL A 679 -54.88 -10.95 33.07
CA VAL A 679 -53.71 -11.11 32.20
C VAL A 679 -53.62 -9.87 31.32
N LYS A 680 -52.46 -9.23 31.28
CA LYS A 680 -52.18 -8.04 30.47
C LYS A 680 -50.82 -8.20 29.78
N ASP A 681 -50.82 -8.13 28.47
CA ASP A 681 -49.64 -8.30 27.63
C ASP A 681 -48.89 -9.61 27.94
N GLN A 682 -47.66 -9.54 28.45
CA GLN A 682 -46.82 -10.70 28.75
C GLN A 682 -46.87 -11.17 30.22
N PHE A 683 -47.75 -10.58 31.05
CA PHE A 683 -47.80 -10.83 32.50
C PHE A 683 -49.23 -11.02 33.02
N GLY A 684 -49.38 -11.71 34.15
CA GLY A 684 -50.66 -11.89 34.82
C GLY A 684 -50.58 -11.93 36.34
N PHE A 685 -51.74 -11.90 36.98
CA PHE A 685 -51.89 -11.96 38.43
C PHE A 685 -52.88 -13.05 38.84
N ILE A 686 -52.51 -13.81 39.88
CA ILE A 686 -53.34 -14.85 40.50
C ILE A 686 -53.80 -14.34 41.87
N ASN A 687 -55.06 -14.61 42.21
CA ASN A 687 -55.66 -14.32 43.53
C ASN A 687 -55.08 -15.27 44.59
N TYR A 688 -53.80 -15.11 44.89
CA TYR A 688 -53.06 -15.87 45.88
C TYR A 688 -52.17 -14.92 46.68
N GLU A 689 -52.35 -14.91 48.00
CA GLU A 689 -51.63 -14.03 48.91
C GLU A 689 -50.31 -14.67 49.33
N VAL A 690 -49.21 -13.94 49.18
CA VAL A 690 -47.85 -14.41 49.48
C VAL A 690 -47.09 -13.29 50.15
N GLY A 691 -46.77 -13.46 51.44
CA GLY A 691 -46.14 -12.40 52.24
C GLY A 691 -47.05 -11.18 52.39
N ASP A 692 -46.51 -9.98 52.14
CA ASP A 692 -47.27 -8.71 52.17
C ASP A 692 -48.01 -8.41 50.86
N SER A 693 -47.86 -9.26 49.83
CA SER A 693 -48.52 -9.06 48.53
C SER A 693 -49.88 -9.74 48.52
N LYS A 694 -50.93 -8.95 48.21
CA LYS A 694 -52.30 -9.44 48.04
C LYS A 694 -52.48 -10.35 46.82
N LYS A 695 -51.51 -10.38 45.91
CA LYS A 695 -51.61 -11.01 44.59
C LYS A 695 -50.26 -11.61 44.19
N LEU A 696 -50.31 -12.76 43.52
CA LEU A 696 -49.12 -13.43 43.02
C LEU A 696 -48.93 -13.12 41.53
N PHE A 697 -47.75 -12.65 41.17
CA PHE A 697 -47.37 -12.30 39.80
C PHE A 697 -46.85 -13.51 39.03
N PHE A 698 -47.19 -13.63 37.74
CA PHE A 698 -46.60 -14.63 36.84
C PHE A 698 -46.33 -14.06 35.44
N HIS A 699 -45.37 -14.66 34.72
CA HIS A 699 -45.10 -14.34 33.32
C HIS A 699 -45.83 -15.34 32.43
N VAL A 700 -46.39 -14.91 31.30
CA VAL A 700 -47.09 -15.80 30.35
C VAL A 700 -46.20 -16.97 29.85
N LYS A 701 -44.86 -16.81 29.88
CA LYS A 701 -43.91 -17.88 29.55
C LYS A 701 -43.91 -19.05 30.53
N GLU A 702 -44.36 -18.82 31.76
CA GLU A 702 -44.44 -19.83 32.82
C GLU A 702 -45.75 -20.64 32.73
N VAL A 703 -46.64 -20.31 31.80
CA VAL A 703 -47.88 -21.03 31.55
C VAL A 703 -47.57 -22.26 30.71
N GLN A 704 -47.90 -23.42 31.24
CA GLN A 704 -47.64 -24.70 30.59
C GLN A 704 -48.67 -24.97 29.48
N ASP A 705 -48.29 -25.84 28.53
CA ASP A 705 -49.11 -26.25 27.37
C ASP A 705 -49.50 -25.13 26.37
N GLY A 706 -48.92 -23.94 26.47
CA GLY A 706 -49.18 -22.84 25.53
C GLY A 706 -50.62 -22.29 25.60
N VAL A 707 -51.31 -22.54 26.72
CA VAL A 707 -52.70 -22.15 26.94
C VAL A 707 -52.79 -20.65 27.27
N GLU A 708 -53.69 -19.93 26.59
CA GLU A 708 -54.01 -18.54 26.96
C GLU A 708 -54.93 -18.52 28.19
N LEU A 709 -54.44 -17.95 29.29
CA LEU A 709 -55.20 -17.74 30.53
C LEU A 709 -56.04 -16.46 30.44
N GLN A 710 -57.26 -16.51 30.97
CA GLN A 710 -58.14 -15.35 31.12
C GLN A 710 -58.55 -15.12 32.58
N ALA A 711 -59.07 -13.94 32.88
CA ALA A 711 -59.60 -13.63 34.20
C ALA A 711 -60.73 -14.62 34.57
N GLY A 712 -60.63 -15.25 35.74
CA GLY A 712 -61.56 -16.25 36.25
C GLY A 712 -61.14 -17.70 36.02
N ASP A 713 -60.09 -17.97 35.23
CA ASP A 713 -59.55 -19.33 35.09
C ASP A 713 -58.99 -19.84 36.42
N GLU A 714 -59.27 -21.10 36.77
CA GLU A 714 -58.62 -21.75 37.91
C GLU A 714 -57.28 -22.36 37.48
N VAL A 715 -56.24 -22.09 38.25
CA VAL A 715 -54.87 -22.52 37.97
C VAL A 715 -54.21 -23.18 39.16
N GLU A 716 -53.35 -24.16 38.86
CA GLU A 716 -52.41 -24.81 39.77
C GLU A 716 -50.99 -24.34 39.44
N PHE A 717 -50.16 -24.04 40.44
CA PHE A 717 -48.86 -23.37 40.23
C PHE A 717 -47.89 -23.61 41.39
N SER A 718 -46.60 -23.45 41.10
CA SER A 718 -45.53 -23.36 42.10
C SER A 718 -45.20 -21.90 42.42
N VAL A 719 -44.76 -21.61 43.64
CA VAL A 719 -44.38 -20.25 44.07
C VAL A 719 -42.87 -20.22 44.26
N ILE A 720 -42.18 -19.52 43.37
CA ILE A 720 -40.73 -19.32 43.48
C ILE A 720 -40.46 -18.00 44.18
N LEU A 721 -39.63 -18.05 45.23
CA LEU A 721 -39.07 -16.87 45.86
C LEU A 721 -37.75 -16.52 45.16
N ASN A 722 -37.73 -15.35 44.50
CA ASN A 722 -36.48 -14.81 44.00
C ASN A 722 -35.65 -14.28 45.17
N GLN A 723 -34.69 -15.07 45.64
CA GLN A 723 -33.86 -14.77 46.81
C GLN A 723 -33.02 -13.48 46.68
N ARG A 724 -32.74 -13.02 45.44
CA ARG A 724 -32.08 -11.74 45.16
C ARG A 724 -32.99 -10.54 45.39
N THR A 725 -34.24 -10.61 44.91
CA THR A 725 -35.17 -9.47 44.99
C THR A 725 -36.14 -9.55 46.17
N GLY A 726 -36.22 -10.70 46.84
CA GLY A 726 -37.22 -11.00 47.87
C GLY A 726 -38.65 -11.12 47.35
N LYS A 727 -38.86 -11.12 46.03
CA LYS A 727 -40.19 -11.16 45.41
C LYS A 727 -40.58 -12.59 45.05
N CYS A 728 -41.83 -12.95 45.31
CA CYS A 728 -42.39 -14.22 44.88
C CYS A 728 -43.09 -14.09 43.51
N SER A 729 -42.96 -15.12 42.69
CA SER A 729 -43.67 -15.25 41.42
C SER A 729 -44.19 -16.67 41.24
N ALA A 730 -45.31 -16.82 40.53
CA ALA A 730 -45.81 -18.12 40.12
C ALA A 730 -45.00 -18.65 38.93
N CYS A 731 -44.64 -19.93 38.99
CA CYS A 731 -44.08 -20.68 37.88
C CYS A 731 -44.86 -21.98 37.67
N ASN A 732 -44.62 -22.66 36.54
CA ASN A 732 -45.32 -23.90 36.18
C ASN A 732 -46.84 -23.76 36.35
N VAL A 733 -47.42 -22.72 35.73
CA VAL A 733 -48.84 -22.41 35.86
C VAL A 733 -49.64 -23.30 34.92
N TRP A 734 -50.50 -24.15 35.49
CA TRP A 734 -51.38 -25.09 34.79
C TRP A 734 -52.83 -24.66 34.91
N ARG A 735 -53.58 -24.57 33.80
CA ARG A 735 -55.03 -24.33 33.87
C ARG A 735 -55.77 -25.60 34.27
N VAL A 736 -56.50 -25.54 35.37
CA VAL A 736 -57.33 -26.63 35.90
C VAL A 736 -58.77 -26.52 35.37
N CYS A 737 -59.33 -25.30 35.29
CA CYS A 737 -60.69 -25.06 34.79
C CYS A 737 -60.80 -23.70 34.08
N GLU A 738 -61.63 -23.61 33.02
CA GLU A 738 -61.88 -22.36 32.27
C GLU A 738 -62.94 -21.51 33.00
N GLY A 739 -62.63 -20.23 33.21
CA GLY A 739 -63.51 -19.25 33.83
C GLY A 739 -64.66 -18.80 32.91
N ALA A 740 -65.72 -18.25 33.50
CA ALA A 740 -66.87 -17.76 32.74
C ALA A 740 -66.49 -16.55 31.84
N LYS A 741 -66.69 -16.67 30.52
CA LYS A 741 -66.34 -15.64 29.52
C LYS A 741 -67.10 -14.33 29.74
N ALA A 742 -66.37 -13.21 29.83
CA ALA A 742 -66.94 -11.86 29.87
C ALA A 742 -67.25 -11.34 28.44
N VAL A 743 -68.50 -10.98 28.17
CA VAL A 743 -68.97 -10.42 26.89
C VAL A 743 -68.53 -8.96 26.76
N ALA A 744 -67.70 -8.64 25.76
CA ALA A 744 -67.19 -7.29 25.54
C ALA A 744 -68.19 -6.40 24.77
N ALA A 745 -68.50 -5.22 25.30
CA ALA A 745 -69.26 -4.16 24.62
C ALA A 745 -68.35 -3.33 23.66
N PRO A 746 -68.87 -2.79 22.54
CA PRO A 746 -68.05 -2.16 21.49
C PRO A 746 -67.57 -0.74 21.85
N ARG A 747 -66.35 -0.38 21.40
CA ARG A 747 -65.68 0.93 21.61
C ARG A 747 -65.89 1.90 20.42
N PRO A 748 -65.88 3.24 20.63
CA PRO A 748 -66.34 4.22 19.63
C PRO A 748 -65.30 4.70 18.60
N ASP A 749 -65.79 4.99 17.38
CA ASP A 749 -65.12 5.29 16.09
C ASP A 749 -64.25 6.57 15.96
N ARG A 750 -63.62 7.08 17.02
CA ARG A 750 -63.00 8.43 16.97
C ARG A 750 -61.49 8.51 16.67
N LEU A 751 -60.88 7.49 16.05
CA LEU A 751 -59.43 7.47 15.79
C LEU A 751 -59.00 7.13 14.34
N VAL A 752 -59.89 7.16 13.35
CA VAL A 752 -59.56 6.76 11.96
C VAL A 752 -59.23 7.95 11.02
N ASN A 753 -59.47 9.20 11.43
CA ASN A 753 -59.33 10.37 10.53
C ASN A 753 -58.06 11.22 10.74
N ARG A 754 -56.87 10.60 10.85
CA ARG A 754 -55.60 11.36 10.84
C ARG A 754 -54.46 10.72 10.03
N LEU A 755 -54.80 9.98 8.97
CA LEU A 755 -53.83 9.28 8.11
C LEU A 755 -54.08 9.44 6.59
N LYS A 756 -54.85 10.45 6.16
CA LYS A 756 -55.07 10.73 4.73
C LYS A 756 -54.82 12.20 4.38
N SER A 757 -53.58 12.68 4.54
CA SER A 757 -53.09 13.90 3.87
C SER A 757 -51.58 14.08 4.08
N ILE A 758 -50.75 13.26 3.43
CA ILE A 758 -49.34 13.61 3.17
C ILE A 758 -49.04 13.19 1.73
N ASN A 759 -48.98 14.18 0.83
CA ASN A 759 -48.43 14.02 -0.51
C ASN A 759 -46.90 13.92 -0.40
N LEU A 760 -46.32 12.97 -1.12
CA LEU A 760 -44.89 12.83 -1.34
C LEU A 760 -44.41 13.95 -2.28
N ASP A 761 -43.34 14.64 -1.88
CA ASP A 761 -42.23 14.99 -2.78
C ASP A 761 -40.95 15.18 -1.95
N ASP A 762 -39.85 14.71 -2.54
CA ASP A 762 -38.66 14.14 -1.93
C ASP A 762 -37.50 15.15 -1.78
N ALA A 763 -36.47 14.73 -1.01
CA ALA A 763 -35.05 15.11 -1.11
C ALA A 763 -34.32 15.58 0.17
N ASN A 764 -34.76 15.27 1.41
CA ASN A 764 -33.85 15.29 2.58
C ASN A 764 -34.41 14.66 3.88
N ALA A 765 -34.59 13.33 3.93
CA ALA A 765 -34.87 12.64 5.21
C ALA A 765 -34.10 11.31 5.36
N PRO A 766 -33.60 11.00 6.57
CA PRO A 766 -32.59 9.96 6.80
C PRO A 766 -33.18 8.54 6.75
N ARG A 767 -32.46 7.60 6.12
CA ARG A 767 -32.84 6.18 6.02
C ARG A 767 -32.30 5.37 7.21
N LEU A 768 -33.18 4.56 7.80
CA LEU A 768 -32.90 3.60 8.87
C LEU A 768 -32.95 2.20 8.26
N THR A 769 -31.84 1.46 8.30
CA THR A 769 -31.75 0.09 7.75
C THR A 769 -31.77 -0.91 8.90
N VAL A 770 -32.77 -1.81 8.90
CA VAL A 770 -32.84 -2.96 9.79
C VAL A 770 -32.10 -4.12 9.13
N LEU A 771 -31.03 -4.61 9.77
CA LEU A 771 -30.36 -5.85 9.39
C LEU A 771 -31.15 -7.03 9.99
N ARG A 772 -31.52 -7.98 9.13
CA ARG A 772 -32.05 -9.30 9.51
C ARG A 772 -30.95 -10.34 9.44
#